data_AF-A0A4D4KZM6-F1
#
_entry.id   AF-A0A4D4KZM6-F1
#
_cell.length_a   1.000
_cell.length_b   1.000
_cell.length_c   1.000
_cell.angle_alpha   90.00
_cell.angle_beta   90.00
_cell.angle_gamma   90.00
#
_symmetry.space_group_name_H-M   'P 1'
#
loop_
_entity.id
_entity.type
_entity.pdbx_description
1 polymer ?
#
loop_
_entity_poly.entity_id
_entity_poly.type
_entity_poly.pdbx_seq_one_letter_code
_entity_poly.pdbx_strand_id
1 'polypeptide(L)'
;MVAGVLSVEEGARLVALRSRALTALSGKGGMASVHQPAAEVEQRLAAYDGQLTVAAVNGPATTVVSGDADALDELLAACEADGVRARRIPVDYASHCAHVEEIRDEVEKAASGVVPRAPQVPFFSTVTGDTVDATELDDGYWYRNLRSKVRFEETVRAQLRAGFRQFVEVSAHPVLTTGVQTTAEDQGINVSVVGTLRRDEGDMTRLLKSVAEAFVGGAPVDWARASGKTAGQPVELPTYAFQRRRYWMEKATASAHSSASGMEATGYALLGAGVPLPGSGGFLFTGRLSLREQPWLEHHAVLGRVVVPGTALLDMALRAAEAVGCDRVDELTLETPLVLTTTEATHVQVLVTGADENDVREVSVHARPHSAAPDAWVRHARATLTSGGDRTEGTDLRTWPPTGGRVVETAGLYERLSAEGLAYGPAFQGLTSVWRGADGEVFAEVTLPDAPNLDASGFGLHPALLDAALHAWLACAGGVGGEGGGVRLPFMWAGVSLHATGATRLRVRLTPSAEGTMTVLVTDTDGLPVLSARSLVTRLVSETHFPAPSKSGASLYRVDWRPVSASAAAAGTSTRFAVIGGTISGLLEPEPTLAGCPDLTALENRLATGGHPVPDQVLVDLPRAPTRTSSRPPDAPPDRRWTSYSSGSPRSVSRNLGWSL
;
A
#
# COMPACT_ATOMS: atom_id res chain seq x y z
N MET A 1 -53.42 -3.71 -3.48
CA MET A 1 -52.59 -4.73 -2.81
C MET A 1 -51.13 -4.28 -2.73
N VAL A 2 -50.37 -4.28 -3.82
CA VAL A 2 -48.93 -3.89 -3.80
C VAL A 2 -48.71 -2.47 -3.27
N ALA A 3 -49.53 -1.50 -3.72
CA ALA A 3 -49.46 -0.13 -3.24
C ALA A 3 -49.91 0.07 -1.78
N GLY A 4 -50.33 -0.98 -1.06
CA GLY A 4 -50.87 -0.88 0.30
C GLY A 4 -52.31 -0.33 0.39
N VAL A 5 -52.89 0.11 -0.73
CA VAL A 5 -54.25 0.66 -0.80
C VAL A 5 -55.33 -0.34 -0.36
N LEU A 6 -55.15 -1.61 -0.73
CA LEU A 6 -56.02 -2.72 -0.35
C LEU A 6 -55.21 -3.77 0.39
N SER A 7 -55.80 -4.38 1.41
CA SER A 7 -55.28 -5.65 1.94
C SER A 7 -55.33 -6.76 0.89
N VAL A 8 -54.58 -7.84 1.14
CA VAL A 8 -54.60 -9.03 0.27
C VAL A 8 -55.99 -9.67 0.25
N GLU A 9 -56.68 -9.72 1.39
CA GLU A 9 -58.02 -10.28 1.51
C GLU A 9 -59.05 -9.47 0.71
N GLU A 10 -59.06 -8.15 0.86
CA GLU A 10 -59.95 -7.26 0.10
C GLU A 10 -59.67 -7.36 -1.41
N GLY A 11 -58.40 -7.37 -1.81
CA GLY A 11 -58.00 -7.52 -3.21
C GLY A 11 -58.42 -8.87 -3.80
N ALA A 12 -58.22 -9.98 -3.07
CA ALA A 12 -58.63 -11.31 -3.50
C ALA A 12 -60.15 -11.43 -3.61
N ARG A 13 -60.90 -10.91 -2.63
CA ARG A 13 -62.37 -10.85 -2.66
C ARG A 13 -62.87 -10.06 -3.87
N LEU A 14 -62.33 -8.86 -4.09
CA LEU A 14 -62.72 -8.01 -5.22
C LEU A 14 -62.48 -8.73 -6.56
N VAL A 15 -61.30 -9.35 -6.75
CA VAL A 15 -60.97 -10.10 -7.97
C VAL A 15 -61.92 -11.28 -8.18
N ALA A 16 -62.24 -12.05 -7.12
CA ALA A 16 -63.14 -13.19 -7.21
C ALA A 16 -64.58 -12.76 -7.57
N LEU A 17 -65.10 -11.73 -6.92
CA LEU A 17 -66.46 -11.24 -7.15
C LEU A 17 -66.60 -10.54 -8.52
N ARG A 18 -65.59 -9.76 -8.93
CA ARG A 18 -65.54 -9.16 -10.28
C ARG A 18 -65.46 -10.24 -11.36
N SER A 19 -64.64 -11.27 -11.18
CA SER A 19 -64.57 -12.39 -12.12
C SER A 19 -65.90 -13.13 -12.23
N ARG A 20 -66.65 -13.25 -11.14
CA ARG A 20 -68.01 -13.82 -11.15
C ARG A 20 -69.01 -12.93 -11.88
N ALA A 21 -68.93 -11.60 -11.74
CA ALA A 21 -69.81 -10.70 -12.50
C ALA A 21 -69.56 -10.82 -14.02
N LEU A 22 -68.29 -10.96 -14.43
CA LEU A 22 -67.90 -11.10 -15.83
C LEU A 22 -68.50 -12.33 -16.53
N THR A 23 -68.89 -13.37 -15.81
CA THR A 23 -69.51 -14.56 -16.43
C THR A 23 -70.85 -14.24 -17.09
N ALA A 24 -71.52 -13.15 -16.70
CA ALA A 24 -72.76 -12.69 -17.36
C ALA A 24 -72.51 -12.12 -18.77
N LEU A 25 -71.25 -11.84 -19.12
CA LEU A 25 -70.82 -11.34 -20.44
C LEU A 25 -70.20 -12.44 -21.33
N SER A 26 -70.00 -13.65 -20.80
CA SER A 26 -69.44 -14.78 -21.54
C SER A 26 -70.32 -15.12 -22.76
N GLY A 27 -69.69 -15.29 -23.90
CA GLY A 27 -70.32 -15.53 -25.21
C GLY A 27 -70.86 -14.28 -25.90
N LYS A 28 -70.81 -13.09 -25.28
CA LYS A 28 -71.40 -11.85 -25.83
C LYS A 28 -70.39 -10.92 -26.51
N GLY A 29 -69.15 -11.35 -26.73
CA GLY A 29 -68.13 -10.54 -27.38
C GLY A 29 -66.74 -11.14 -27.31
N GLY A 30 -65.72 -10.34 -27.53
CA GLY A 30 -64.35 -10.76 -27.25
C GLY A 30 -63.33 -9.64 -27.40
N MET A 31 -62.07 -10.03 -27.57
CA MET A 31 -60.94 -9.11 -27.69
C MET A 31 -59.91 -9.58 -28.72
N ALA A 32 -59.23 -8.64 -29.38
CA ALA A 32 -58.15 -8.91 -30.31
C ALA A 32 -56.97 -7.96 -30.09
N SER A 33 -55.75 -8.47 -30.22
CA SER A 33 -54.52 -7.68 -30.23
C SER A 33 -54.13 -7.37 -31.67
N VAL A 34 -53.94 -6.09 -31.99
CA VAL A 34 -53.56 -5.57 -33.31
C VAL A 34 -52.19 -4.91 -33.19
N HIS A 35 -51.25 -5.32 -34.04
CA HIS A 35 -49.87 -4.83 -34.02
C HIS A 35 -49.73 -3.52 -34.80
N GLN A 36 -50.46 -2.49 -34.38
CA GLN A 36 -50.42 -1.12 -34.91
C GLN A 36 -50.58 -0.08 -33.79
N PRO A 37 -50.14 1.17 -34.04
CA PRO A 37 -50.41 2.30 -33.15
C PRO A 37 -51.91 2.55 -32.95
N ALA A 38 -52.27 3.08 -31.77
CA ALA A 38 -53.67 3.30 -31.41
C ALA A 38 -54.42 4.19 -32.42
N ALA A 39 -53.76 5.22 -32.96
CA ALA A 39 -54.36 6.14 -33.94
C ALA A 39 -54.75 5.43 -35.25
N GLU A 40 -53.93 4.48 -35.72
CA GLU A 40 -54.23 3.70 -36.94
C GLU A 40 -55.37 2.70 -36.68
N VAL A 41 -55.38 2.08 -35.49
CA VAL A 41 -56.47 1.19 -35.10
C VAL A 41 -57.78 1.98 -34.97
N GLU A 42 -57.79 3.15 -34.32
CA GLU A 42 -58.98 4.01 -34.21
C GLU A 42 -59.55 4.41 -35.58
N GLN A 43 -58.70 4.65 -36.59
CA GLN A 43 -59.15 4.88 -37.97
C GLN A 43 -59.86 3.66 -38.57
N ARG A 44 -59.34 2.44 -38.33
CA ARG A 44 -59.98 1.20 -38.77
C ARG A 44 -61.32 0.97 -38.06
N LEU A 45 -61.41 1.31 -36.77
CA LEU A 45 -62.62 1.11 -35.98
C LEU A 45 -63.78 2.03 -36.40
N ALA A 46 -63.51 3.12 -37.12
CA ALA A 46 -64.55 4.03 -37.61
C ALA A 46 -65.58 3.35 -38.53
N ALA A 47 -65.24 2.21 -39.14
CA ALA A 47 -66.14 1.45 -40.00
C ALA A 47 -67.16 0.57 -39.23
N TYR A 48 -67.03 0.44 -37.91
CA TYR A 48 -67.81 -0.48 -37.10
C TYR A 48 -68.83 0.21 -36.18
N ASP A 49 -69.15 1.49 -36.43
CA ASP A 49 -70.22 2.25 -35.77
C ASP A 49 -70.32 2.09 -34.23
N GLY A 50 -69.17 1.95 -33.55
CA GLY A 50 -69.10 1.80 -32.10
C GLY A 50 -69.24 0.37 -31.56
N GLN A 51 -69.43 -0.64 -32.43
CA GLN A 51 -69.41 -2.06 -32.07
C GLN A 51 -68.04 -2.51 -31.56
N LEU A 52 -66.97 -1.86 -32.01
CA LEU A 52 -65.60 -2.08 -31.60
C LEU A 52 -64.99 -0.83 -30.99
N THR A 53 -64.22 -1.00 -29.93
CA THR A 53 -63.52 0.09 -29.25
C THR A 53 -62.10 -0.31 -28.86
N VAL A 54 -61.20 0.66 -28.71
CA VAL A 54 -59.86 0.40 -28.18
C VAL A 54 -59.96 0.12 -26.68
N ALA A 55 -59.68 -1.13 -26.32
CA ALA A 55 -59.70 -1.63 -24.96
C ALA A 55 -58.42 -1.27 -24.19
N ALA A 56 -57.25 -1.39 -24.83
CA ALA A 56 -55.96 -1.13 -24.22
C ALA A 56 -54.91 -0.68 -25.24
N VAL A 57 -54.00 0.20 -24.81
CA VAL A 57 -52.80 0.55 -25.58
C VAL A 57 -51.60 0.02 -24.81
N ASN A 58 -51.07 -1.13 -25.22
CA ASN A 58 -50.04 -1.87 -24.48
C ASN A 58 -48.61 -1.47 -24.86
N GLY A 59 -48.44 -0.73 -25.94
CA GLY A 59 -47.16 -0.17 -26.40
C GLY A 59 -47.35 0.64 -27.69
N PRO A 60 -46.28 1.28 -28.20
CA PRO A 60 -46.37 2.22 -29.33
C PRO A 60 -46.94 1.61 -30.62
N ALA A 61 -46.80 0.29 -30.78
CA ALA A 61 -47.31 -0.47 -31.94
C ALA A 61 -48.17 -1.67 -31.51
N THR A 62 -48.77 -1.66 -30.32
CA THR A 62 -49.59 -2.78 -29.84
C THR A 62 -50.86 -2.29 -29.16
N THR A 63 -51.98 -2.48 -29.84
CA THR A 63 -53.30 -2.00 -29.41
C THR A 63 -54.27 -3.17 -29.29
N VAL A 64 -55.07 -3.21 -28.24
CA VAL A 64 -56.12 -4.22 -28.03
C VAL A 64 -57.48 -3.59 -28.30
N VAL A 65 -58.28 -4.30 -29.08
CA VAL A 65 -59.67 -3.95 -29.43
C VAL A 65 -60.62 -4.90 -28.71
N SER A 66 -61.76 -4.40 -28.26
CA SER A 66 -62.85 -5.22 -27.71
C SER A 66 -64.21 -4.76 -28.23
N GLY A 67 -65.16 -5.69 -28.24
CA GLY A 67 -66.51 -5.46 -28.74
C GLY A 67 -67.20 -6.74 -29.21
N ASP A 68 -68.12 -6.58 -30.16
CA ASP A 68 -68.90 -7.65 -30.77
C ASP A 68 -68.01 -8.72 -31.42
N ALA A 69 -68.44 -9.99 -31.32
CA ALA A 69 -67.67 -11.12 -31.85
C ALA A 69 -67.56 -11.08 -33.39
N ASP A 70 -68.68 -10.88 -34.08
CA ASP A 70 -68.73 -10.86 -35.55
C ASP A 70 -67.90 -9.70 -36.13
N ALA A 71 -68.02 -8.51 -35.52
CA ALA A 71 -67.22 -7.35 -35.91
C ALA A 71 -65.71 -7.57 -35.68
N LEU A 72 -65.32 -8.29 -34.62
CA LEU A 72 -63.92 -8.65 -34.39
C LEU A 72 -63.40 -9.63 -35.44
N ASP A 73 -64.21 -10.57 -35.90
CA ASP A 73 -63.84 -11.50 -36.97
C ASP A 73 -63.65 -10.76 -38.30
N GLU A 74 -64.53 -9.82 -38.61
CA GLU A 74 -64.39 -8.92 -39.77
C GLU A 74 -63.12 -8.06 -39.68
N LEU A 75 -62.81 -7.49 -38.50
CA LEU A 75 -61.59 -6.70 -38.29
C LEU A 75 -60.34 -7.55 -38.48
N LEU A 76 -60.33 -8.79 -37.97
CA LEU A 76 -59.20 -9.70 -38.12
C LEU A 76 -58.95 -10.06 -39.59
N ALA A 77 -60.02 -10.33 -40.35
CA ALA A 77 -59.93 -10.59 -41.79
C ALA A 77 -59.43 -9.36 -42.57
N ALA A 78 -59.91 -8.16 -42.23
CA ALA A 78 -59.43 -6.91 -42.83
C ALA A 78 -57.95 -6.65 -42.52
N CYS A 79 -57.51 -6.88 -41.27
CA CYS A 79 -56.10 -6.78 -40.91
C CYS A 79 -55.25 -7.77 -41.72
N GLU A 80 -55.70 -9.02 -41.86
CA GLU A 80 -54.99 -10.04 -42.64
C GLU A 80 -54.86 -9.65 -44.12
N ALA A 81 -55.93 -9.13 -44.73
CA ALA A 81 -55.92 -8.65 -46.11
C ALA A 81 -54.92 -7.49 -46.34
N ASP A 82 -54.77 -6.63 -45.34
CA ASP A 82 -53.83 -5.49 -45.36
C ASP A 82 -52.40 -5.87 -44.92
N GLY A 83 -52.14 -7.13 -44.60
CA GLY A 83 -50.84 -7.59 -44.09
C GLY A 83 -50.51 -7.13 -42.66
N VAL A 84 -51.52 -6.66 -41.92
CA VAL A 84 -51.40 -6.27 -40.51
C VAL A 84 -51.53 -7.50 -39.61
N ARG A 85 -50.55 -7.71 -38.73
CA ARG A 85 -50.60 -8.79 -37.75
C ARG A 85 -51.64 -8.48 -36.67
N ALA A 86 -52.70 -9.27 -36.61
CA ALA A 86 -53.68 -9.25 -35.53
C ALA A 86 -53.99 -10.65 -35.01
N ARG A 87 -54.37 -10.78 -33.75
CA ARG A 87 -54.65 -12.07 -33.10
C ARG A 87 -55.78 -11.97 -32.08
N ARG A 88 -56.71 -12.92 -32.13
CA ARG A 88 -57.73 -13.13 -31.09
C ARG A 88 -57.11 -13.45 -29.73
N ILE A 89 -57.58 -12.79 -28.68
CA ILE A 89 -57.24 -13.10 -27.29
C ILE A 89 -58.23 -14.18 -26.82
N PRO A 90 -57.78 -15.24 -26.12
CA PRO A 90 -58.64 -16.35 -25.69
C PRO A 90 -59.53 -15.96 -24.50
N VAL A 91 -60.45 -15.03 -24.75
CA VAL A 91 -61.54 -14.58 -23.87
C VAL A 91 -62.80 -14.46 -24.70
N ASP A 92 -63.93 -14.85 -24.12
CA ASP A 92 -65.25 -14.91 -24.75
C ASP A 92 -66.18 -13.78 -24.28
N TYR A 93 -65.61 -12.71 -23.72
CA TYR A 93 -66.31 -11.50 -23.30
C TYR A 93 -65.50 -10.26 -23.71
N ALA A 94 -66.19 -9.14 -23.90
CA ALA A 94 -65.58 -7.85 -24.20
C ALA A 94 -65.45 -7.02 -22.92
N SER A 95 -64.22 -6.71 -22.51
CA SER A 95 -63.93 -5.78 -21.40
C SER A 95 -63.44 -4.43 -21.92
N HIS A 96 -63.46 -3.39 -21.09
CA HIS A 96 -63.03 -2.03 -21.46
C HIS A 96 -63.87 -1.37 -22.57
N CYS A 97 -65.14 -1.78 -22.71
CA CYS A 97 -66.11 -1.25 -23.67
C CYS A 97 -67.52 -1.19 -23.05
N ALA A 98 -68.52 -0.75 -23.82
CA ALA A 98 -69.90 -0.58 -23.38
C ALA A 98 -70.55 -1.86 -22.81
N HIS A 99 -70.11 -3.06 -23.21
CA HIS A 99 -70.67 -4.33 -22.72
C HIS A 99 -70.56 -4.48 -21.19
N VAL A 100 -69.55 -3.82 -20.59
CA VAL A 100 -69.35 -3.82 -19.14
C VAL A 100 -70.46 -3.10 -18.38
N GLU A 101 -71.22 -2.21 -19.04
CA GLU A 101 -72.33 -1.48 -18.41
C GLU A 101 -73.45 -2.42 -17.94
N GLU A 102 -73.63 -3.59 -18.59
CA GLU A 102 -74.62 -4.61 -18.19
C GLU A 102 -74.37 -5.17 -16.80
N ILE A 103 -73.12 -5.16 -16.33
CA ILE A 103 -72.71 -5.73 -15.04
C ILE A 103 -72.28 -4.67 -14.03
N ARG A 104 -72.66 -3.41 -14.27
CA ARG A 104 -72.23 -2.27 -13.46
C ARG A 104 -72.60 -2.46 -11.99
N ASP A 105 -73.86 -2.75 -11.72
CA ASP A 105 -74.39 -2.86 -10.35
C ASP A 105 -73.71 -4.01 -9.58
N GLU A 106 -73.46 -5.14 -10.26
CA GLU A 106 -72.76 -6.29 -9.70
C GLU A 106 -71.31 -5.97 -9.36
N VAL A 107 -70.63 -5.20 -10.21
CA VAL A 107 -69.22 -4.80 -10.00
C VAL A 107 -69.11 -3.74 -8.90
N GLU A 108 -69.99 -2.75 -8.86
CA GLU A 108 -70.05 -1.76 -7.77
C GLU A 108 -70.37 -2.45 -6.43
N LYS A 109 -71.33 -3.38 -6.42
CA LYS A 109 -71.62 -4.20 -5.23
C LYS A 109 -70.46 -5.10 -4.83
N ALA A 110 -69.70 -5.64 -5.78
CA ALA A 110 -68.50 -6.42 -5.50
C ALA A 110 -67.39 -5.59 -4.85
N ALA A 111 -67.28 -4.31 -5.21
CA ALA A 111 -66.36 -3.36 -4.62
C ALA A 111 -66.85 -2.80 -3.27
N SER A 112 -68.16 -2.86 -2.99
CA SER A 112 -68.73 -2.32 -1.75
C SER A 112 -68.00 -2.75 -0.48
N GLY A 113 -67.64 -1.77 0.35
CA GLY A 113 -66.93 -1.96 1.60
C GLY A 113 -65.40 -2.03 1.47
N VAL A 114 -64.86 -1.82 0.26
CA VAL A 114 -63.44 -1.53 0.07
C VAL A 114 -63.16 -0.14 0.63
N VAL A 115 -62.26 -0.05 1.61
CA VAL A 115 -61.82 1.24 2.17
C VAL A 115 -60.41 1.53 1.68
N PRO A 116 -60.22 2.45 0.71
CA PRO A 116 -58.91 2.75 0.17
C PRO A 116 -58.00 3.35 1.26
N ARG A 117 -56.80 2.80 1.40
CA ARG A 117 -55.77 3.33 2.29
C ARG A 117 -54.77 4.14 1.49
N ALA A 118 -54.15 5.14 2.12
CA ALA A 118 -53.07 5.92 1.53
C ALA A 118 -51.98 4.99 0.95
N PRO A 119 -51.50 5.23 -0.27
CA PRO A 119 -50.57 4.32 -0.91
C PRO A 119 -49.20 4.40 -0.23
N GLN A 120 -48.61 3.25 0.08
CA GLN A 120 -47.27 3.15 0.67
C GLN A 120 -46.16 3.27 -0.39
N VAL A 121 -46.50 2.99 -1.64
CA VAL A 121 -45.66 3.23 -2.83
C VAL A 121 -46.49 3.95 -3.89
N PRO A 122 -45.90 4.83 -4.72
CA PRO A 122 -46.63 5.57 -5.74
C PRO A 122 -47.47 4.66 -6.64
N PHE A 123 -48.74 5.01 -6.84
CA PHE A 123 -49.66 4.24 -7.68
C PHE A 123 -49.99 5.04 -8.95
N PHE A 124 -49.47 4.56 -10.08
CA PHE A 124 -49.79 5.09 -11.41
C PHE A 124 -50.98 4.32 -11.97
N SER A 125 -52.11 5.00 -12.15
CA SER A 125 -53.34 4.39 -12.65
C SER A 125 -53.33 4.31 -14.17
N THR A 126 -53.59 3.13 -14.71
CA THR A 126 -53.83 2.94 -16.15
C THR A 126 -55.23 3.39 -16.60
N VAL A 127 -56.09 3.80 -15.67
CA VAL A 127 -57.40 4.40 -15.99
C VAL A 127 -57.22 5.88 -16.32
N THR A 128 -56.39 6.59 -15.56
CA THR A 128 -56.16 8.04 -15.71
C THR A 128 -54.91 8.35 -16.55
N GLY A 129 -53.92 7.46 -16.57
CA GLY A 129 -52.62 7.68 -17.22
C GLY A 129 -51.55 8.31 -16.32
N ASP A 130 -51.88 8.64 -15.07
CA ASP A 130 -51.01 9.37 -14.13
C ASP A 130 -51.09 8.81 -12.70
N THR A 131 -50.35 9.40 -11.76
CA THR A 131 -50.47 9.11 -10.33
C THR A 131 -51.83 9.54 -9.80
N VAL A 132 -52.43 8.71 -8.95
CA VAL A 132 -53.73 9.02 -8.31
C VAL A 132 -53.63 8.94 -6.79
N ASP A 133 -54.42 9.77 -6.12
CA ASP A 133 -54.57 9.73 -4.65
C ASP A 133 -55.39 8.49 -4.25
N ALA A 134 -55.16 7.97 -3.03
CA ALA A 134 -55.94 6.86 -2.49
C ALA A 134 -57.44 7.17 -2.41
N THR A 135 -57.80 8.42 -2.15
CA THR A 135 -59.21 8.85 -2.04
C THR A 135 -59.99 8.68 -3.35
N GLU A 136 -59.30 8.59 -4.49
CA GLU A 136 -59.90 8.36 -5.82
C GLU A 136 -60.11 6.87 -6.14
N LEU A 137 -59.59 5.95 -5.32
CA LEU A 137 -59.64 4.50 -5.54
C LEU A 137 -60.88 3.85 -4.92
N ASP A 138 -62.02 4.56 -5.03
CA ASP A 138 -63.33 4.20 -4.48
C ASP A 138 -64.01 2.99 -5.18
N ASP A 139 -65.19 2.61 -4.71
CA ASP A 139 -65.98 1.51 -5.32
C ASP A 139 -66.22 1.76 -6.82
N GLY A 140 -66.48 3.02 -7.18
CA GLY A 140 -66.67 3.45 -8.56
C GLY A 140 -65.40 3.33 -9.42
N TYR A 141 -64.21 3.46 -8.83
CA TYR A 141 -62.93 3.30 -9.54
C TYR A 141 -62.79 1.89 -10.10
N TRP A 142 -63.20 0.87 -9.36
CA TRP A 142 -63.06 -0.52 -9.79
C TRP A 142 -63.99 -0.87 -10.96
N TYR A 143 -65.18 -0.27 -11.00
CA TYR A 143 -66.04 -0.30 -12.18
C TYR A 143 -65.40 0.46 -13.35
N ARG A 144 -64.94 1.70 -13.14
CA ARG A 144 -64.24 2.50 -14.17
C ARG A 144 -63.04 1.76 -14.74
N ASN A 145 -62.28 1.03 -13.91
CA ASN A 145 -61.16 0.22 -14.33
C ASN A 145 -61.55 -0.91 -15.29
N LEU A 146 -62.71 -1.54 -15.09
CA LEU A 146 -63.20 -2.58 -16.00
C LEU A 146 -63.82 -2.01 -17.27
N ARG A 147 -64.45 -0.83 -17.18
CA ARG A 147 -65.20 -0.19 -18.27
C ARG A 147 -64.35 0.68 -19.20
N SER A 148 -63.33 1.33 -18.69
CA SER A 148 -62.56 2.35 -19.43
C SER A 148 -61.35 1.75 -20.15
N LYS A 149 -60.89 2.42 -21.20
CA LYS A 149 -59.65 2.11 -21.92
C LYS A 149 -58.46 2.05 -20.96
N VAL A 150 -57.64 1.00 -21.08
CA VAL A 150 -56.37 0.86 -20.35
C VAL A 150 -55.28 1.65 -21.06
N ARG A 151 -54.83 2.74 -20.44
CA ARG A 151 -53.79 3.65 -20.92
C ARG A 151 -52.37 3.17 -20.57
N PHE A 152 -52.05 1.90 -20.80
CA PHE A 152 -50.82 1.28 -20.28
C PHE A 152 -49.53 1.95 -20.80
N GLU A 153 -49.41 2.16 -22.10
CA GLU A 153 -48.27 2.85 -22.71
C GLU A 153 -48.07 4.26 -22.11
N GLU A 154 -49.14 5.05 -22.01
CA GLU A 154 -49.13 6.39 -21.43
C GLU A 154 -48.63 6.36 -19.97
N THR A 155 -49.11 5.38 -19.19
CA THR A 155 -48.67 5.16 -17.81
C THR A 155 -47.20 4.75 -17.72
N VAL A 156 -46.70 3.90 -18.62
CA VAL A 156 -45.27 3.56 -18.69
C VAL A 156 -44.44 4.79 -19.01
N ARG A 157 -44.84 5.64 -19.97
CA ARG A 157 -44.16 6.91 -20.26
C ARG A 157 -44.16 7.85 -19.05
N ALA A 158 -45.24 7.91 -18.28
CA ALA A 158 -45.28 8.67 -17.02
C ALA A 158 -44.26 8.13 -16.01
N GLN A 159 -44.15 6.81 -15.85
CA GLN A 159 -43.15 6.19 -14.97
C GLN A 159 -41.71 6.45 -15.43
N LEU A 160 -41.45 6.38 -16.74
CA LEU A 160 -40.12 6.69 -17.29
C LEU A 160 -39.72 8.15 -17.02
N ARG A 161 -40.66 9.10 -17.22
CA ARG A 161 -40.47 10.53 -16.90
C ARG A 161 -40.21 10.75 -15.41
N ALA A 162 -40.87 9.98 -14.54
CA ALA A 162 -40.65 10.01 -13.10
C ALA A 162 -39.32 9.36 -12.64
N GLY A 163 -38.53 8.78 -13.56
CA GLY A 163 -37.20 8.25 -13.26
C GLY A 163 -37.14 6.73 -13.02
N PHE A 164 -38.24 5.99 -13.15
CA PHE A 164 -38.23 4.54 -12.99
C PHE A 164 -37.51 3.85 -14.16
N ARG A 165 -36.65 2.86 -13.86
CA ARG A 165 -35.83 2.12 -14.86
C ARG A 165 -35.89 0.59 -14.74
N GLN A 166 -36.45 0.08 -13.65
CA GLN A 166 -36.61 -1.34 -13.36
C GLN A 166 -38.10 -1.66 -13.36
N PHE A 167 -38.52 -2.63 -14.17
CA PHE A 167 -39.92 -3.04 -14.27
C PHE A 167 -40.05 -4.53 -14.00
N VAL A 168 -40.96 -4.89 -13.12
CA VAL A 168 -41.29 -6.29 -12.80
C VAL A 168 -42.75 -6.52 -13.16
N GLU A 169 -42.99 -7.34 -14.18
CA GLU A 169 -44.34 -7.79 -14.53
C GLU A 169 -44.77 -8.92 -13.60
N VAL A 170 -45.66 -8.61 -12.67
CA VAL A 170 -46.24 -9.57 -11.72
C VAL A 170 -47.41 -10.29 -12.38
N SER A 171 -47.14 -11.41 -13.04
CA SER A 171 -48.12 -12.19 -13.78
C SER A 171 -47.78 -13.69 -13.79
N ALA A 172 -48.76 -14.53 -14.16
CA ALA A 172 -48.57 -15.96 -14.35
C ALA A 172 -47.76 -16.29 -15.63
N HIS A 173 -47.69 -15.33 -16.56
CA HIS A 173 -46.88 -15.41 -17.77
C HIS A 173 -46.68 -13.98 -18.33
N PRO A 174 -45.44 -13.57 -18.66
CA PRO A 174 -45.16 -12.24 -19.16
C PRO A 174 -45.85 -11.99 -20.50
N VAL A 175 -46.68 -10.95 -20.56
CA VAL A 175 -47.37 -10.51 -21.77
C VAL A 175 -47.17 -9.02 -22.07
N LEU A 176 -46.70 -8.24 -21.09
CA LEU A 176 -46.52 -6.79 -21.19
C LEU A 176 -45.04 -6.36 -21.22
N THR A 177 -44.11 -7.26 -20.91
CA THR A 177 -42.67 -6.96 -20.94
C THR A 177 -42.21 -6.28 -22.24
N THR A 178 -42.60 -6.81 -23.40
CA THR A 178 -42.32 -6.20 -24.71
C THR A 178 -42.91 -4.80 -24.86
N GLY A 179 -44.12 -4.58 -24.35
CA GLY A 179 -44.79 -3.28 -24.38
C GLY A 179 -44.04 -2.22 -23.59
N VAL A 180 -43.57 -2.57 -22.39
CA VAL A 180 -42.71 -1.70 -21.57
C VAL A 180 -41.39 -1.39 -22.28
N GLN A 181 -40.74 -2.42 -22.82
CA GLN A 181 -39.42 -2.30 -23.44
C GLN A 181 -39.46 -1.43 -24.71
N THR A 182 -40.42 -1.67 -25.60
CA THR A 182 -40.62 -0.85 -26.81
C THR A 182 -41.03 0.59 -26.50
N THR A 183 -41.84 0.81 -25.45
CA THR A 183 -42.17 2.18 -24.98
C THR A 183 -40.93 2.93 -24.49
N ALA A 184 -40.01 2.23 -23.80
CA ALA A 184 -38.78 2.82 -23.32
C ALA A 184 -37.77 3.10 -24.46
N GLU A 185 -37.65 2.17 -25.42
CA GLU A 185 -36.84 2.33 -26.63
C GLU A 185 -37.28 3.54 -27.46
N ASP A 186 -38.59 3.74 -27.63
CA ASP A 186 -39.17 4.92 -28.31
C ASP A 186 -38.83 6.25 -27.61
N GLN A 187 -38.46 6.21 -26.33
CA GLN A 187 -37.99 7.37 -25.56
C GLN A 187 -36.46 7.45 -25.49
N GLY A 188 -35.72 6.53 -26.09
CA GLY A 188 -34.27 6.44 -25.98
C GLY A 188 -33.78 6.10 -24.56
N ILE A 189 -34.61 5.45 -23.75
CA ILE A 189 -34.32 5.13 -22.35
C ILE A 189 -34.06 3.63 -22.22
N ASN A 190 -32.90 3.28 -21.66
CA ASN A 190 -32.60 1.89 -21.31
C ASN A 190 -33.32 1.50 -20.01
N VAL A 191 -34.03 0.37 -20.05
CA VAL A 191 -34.74 -0.20 -18.91
C VAL A 191 -34.45 -1.70 -18.78
N SER A 192 -34.58 -2.21 -17.57
CA SER A 192 -34.59 -3.65 -17.28
C SER A 192 -36.03 -4.07 -17.00
N VAL A 193 -36.51 -5.08 -17.73
CA VAL A 193 -37.88 -5.58 -17.64
C VAL A 193 -37.85 -7.09 -17.44
N VAL A 194 -38.49 -7.57 -16.39
CA VAL A 194 -38.55 -9.01 -16.06
C VAL A 194 -39.98 -9.42 -15.72
N GLY A 195 -40.36 -10.65 -16.08
CA GLY A 195 -41.63 -11.25 -15.65
C GLY A 195 -41.43 -12.19 -14.46
N THR A 196 -42.42 -12.27 -13.56
CA THR A 196 -42.31 -13.09 -12.34
C THR A 196 -42.39 -14.59 -12.62
N LEU A 197 -43.42 -15.04 -13.35
CA LEU A 197 -43.67 -16.46 -13.64
C LEU A 197 -43.79 -16.69 -15.14
N ARG A 198 -43.71 -17.94 -15.58
CA ARG A 198 -43.98 -18.34 -16.96
C ARG A 198 -45.02 -19.47 -16.95
N ARG A 199 -45.78 -19.56 -18.04
CA ARG A 199 -46.71 -20.67 -18.27
C ARG A 199 -45.93 -21.99 -18.13
N ASP A 200 -46.52 -22.94 -17.41
CA ASP A 200 -45.95 -24.26 -17.13
C ASP A 200 -44.66 -24.26 -16.28
N GLU A 201 -44.27 -23.11 -15.71
CA GLU A 201 -43.09 -22.93 -14.83
C GLU A 201 -43.48 -22.20 -13.52
N GLY A 202 -44.51 -22.70 -12.83
CA GLY A 202 -45.09 -22.05 -11.63
C GLY A 202 -44.35 -22.29 -10.31
N ASP A 203 -43.13 -22.81 -10.35
CA ASP A 203 -42.38 -23.18 -9.13
C ASP A 203 -41.51 -22.06 -8.57
N MET A 204 -40.94 -22.30 -7.39
CA MET A 204 -40.01 -21.36 -6.74
C MET A 204 -38.72 -21.17 -7.54
N THR A 205 -38.31 -22.14 -8.37
CA THR A 205 -37.11 -22.03 -9.20
C THR A 205 -37.28 -20.93 -10.24
N ARG A 206 -38.43 -20.88 -10.93
CA ARG A 206 -38.73 -19.80 -11.87
C ARG A 206 -38.77 -18.44 -11.17
N LEU A 207 -39.42 -18.35 -10.01
CA LEU A 207 -39.51 -17.09 -9.27
C LEU A 207 -38.11 -16.60 -8.84
N LEU A 208 -37.26 -17.47 -8.27
CA LEU A 208 -35.89 -17.12 -7.89
C LEU A 208 -35.04 -16.74 -9.10
N LYS A 209 -35.24 -17.40 -10.25
CA LYS A 209 -34.60 -17.00 -11.50
C LYS A 209 -35.02 -15.59 -11.93
N SER A 210 -36.31 -15.26 -11.85
CA SER A 210 -36.79 -13.90 -12.14
C SER A 210 -36.20 -12.85 -11.19
N VAL A 211 -36.03 -13.19 -9.89
CA VAL A 211 -35.35 -12.33 -8.91
C VAL A 211 -33.87 -12.13 -9.27
N ALA A 212 -33.18 -13.18 -9.73
CA ALA A 212 -31.81 -13.08 -10.21
C ALA A 212 -31.69 -12.26 -11.50
N GLU A 213 -32.63 -12.43 -12.45
CA GLU A 213 -32.72 -11.61 -13.67
C GLU A 213 -32.90 -10.13 -13.29
N ALA A 214 -33.76 -9.81 -12.31
CA ALA A 214 -33.92 -8.45 -11.79
C ALA A 214 -32.62 -7.89 -11.17
N PHE A 215 -31.94 -8.70 -10.35
CA PHE A 215 -30.67 -8.32 -9.70
C PHE A 215 -29.57 -8.02 -10.72
N VAL A 216 -29.40 -8.88 -11.73
CA VAL A 216 -28.45 -8.66 -12.84
C VAL A 216 -28.83 -7.41 -13.64
N GLY A 217 -30.13 -7.14 -13.78
CA GLY A 217 -30.65 -5.91 -14.35
C GLY A 217 -30.35 -4.65 -13.53
N GLY A 218 -29.90 -4.78 -12.27
CA GLY A 218 -29.54 -3.68 -11.37
C GLY A 218 -30.58 -3.40 -10.27
N ALA A 219 -31.60 -4.25 -10.10
CA ALA A 219 -32.55 -4.09 -9.01
C ALA A 219 -31.91 -4.45 -7.65
N PRO A 220 -32.17 -3.67 -6.59
CA PRO A 220 -31.66 -3.99 -5.25
C PRO A 220 -32.42 -5.18 -4.67
N VAL A 221 -31.77 -6.34 -4.62
CA VAL A 221 -32.35 -7.57 -4.04
C VAL A 221 -31.75 -7.87 -2.67
N ASP A 222 -32.60 -7.97 -1.66
CA ASP A 222 -32.25 -8.53 -0.37
C ASP A 222 -32.29 -10.07 -0.44
N TRP A 223 -31.14 -10.67 -0.73
CA TRP A 223 -30.97 -12.12 -0.85
C TRP A 223 -31.23 -12.87 0.46
N ALA A 224 -31.08 -12.21 1.62
CA ALA A 224 -31.39 -12.81 2.91
C ALA A 224 -32.91 -13.03 3.04
N ARG A 225 -33.71 -12.05 2.61
CA ARG A 225 -35.18 -12.19 2.55
C ARG A 225 -35.62 -13.16 1.46
N ALA A 226 -35.02 -13.11 0.27
CA ALA A 226 -35.41 -13.92 -0.87
C ALA A 226 -35.19 -15.44 -0.65
N SER A 227 -34.17 -15.81 0.12
CA SER A 227 -33.84 -17.22 0.39
C SER A 227 -34.66 -17.86 1.51
N GLY A 228 -35.51 -17.09 2.21
CA GLY A 228 -36.45 -17.59 3.22
C GLY A 228 -35.83 -18.27 4.45
N LYS A 229 -34.49 -18.25 4.59
CA LYS A 229 -33.77 -18.88 5.70
C LYS A 229 -33.17 -17.81 6.60
N THR A 230 -33.43 -17.92 7.90
CA THR A 230 -32.53 -17.40 8.93
C THR A 230 -31.13 -17.91 8.58
N ALA A 231 -30.25 -16.97 8.23
CA ALA A 231 -28.94 -17.17 7.63
C ALA A 231 -28.27 -18.51 8.01
N GLY A 232 -28.13 -19.41 7.04
CA GLY A 232 -27.04 -20.39 7.11
C GLY A 232 -25.71 -19.64 7.20
N GLN A 233 -24.68 -20.24 7.80
CA GLN A 233 -23.38 -19.59 7.85
C GLN A 233 -22.92 -19.28 6.41
N PRO A 234 -22.58 -18.01 6.10
CA PRO A 234 -22.05 -17.67 4.79
C PRO A 234 -20.78 -18.49 4.56
N VAL A 235 -20.75 -19.24 3.47
CA VAL A 235 -19.55 -19.96 3.03
C VAL A 235 -18.79 -19.04 2.10
N GLU A 236 -17.47 -18.93 2.32
CA GLU A 236 -16.60 -18.16 1.45
C GLU A 236 -16.53 -18.84 0.07
N LEU A 237 -17.04 -18.16 -0.95
CA LEU A 237 -16.89 -18.58 -2.33
C LEU A 237 -15.58 -17.99 -2.88
N PRO A 238 -14.95 -18.65 -3.88
CA PRO A 238 -13.83 -18.07 -4.60
C PRO A 238 -14.15 -16.64 -5.03
N THR A 239 -13.23 -15.72 -4.73
CA THR A 239 -13.40 -14.30 -5.03
C THR A 239 -13.38 -14.05 -6.54
N TYR A 240 -13.68 -12.82 -6.94
CA TYR A 240 -13.71 -12.36 -8.33
C TYR A 240 -12.57 -12.98 -9.16
N ALA A 241 -12.93 -13.66 -10.24
CA ALA A 241 -11.96 -14.22 -11.18
C ALA A 241 -11.28 -13.08 -11.93
N PHE A 242 -10.21 -12.52 -11.34
CA PHE A 242 -9.39 -11.50 -11.99
C PHE A 242 -9.00 -11.97 -13.39
N GLN A 243 -9.20 -11.12 -14.39
CA GLN A 243 -8.61 -11.30 -15.72
C GLN A 243 -7.11 -11.12 -15.56
N ARG A 244 -6.41 -12.21 -15.25
CA ARG A 244 -4.98 -12.25 -14.96
C ARG A 244 -4.18 -11.96 -16.24
N ARG A 245 -4.10 -10.68 -16.58
CA ARG A 245 -3.23 -10.19 -17.65
C ARG A 245 -2.01 -9.54 -17.00
N ARG A 246 -0.83 -9.95 -17.46
CA ARG A 246 0.45 -9.55 -16.89
C ARG A 246 0.80 -8.14 -17.35
N TYR A 247 0.38 -7.13 -16.58
CA TYR A 247 0.75 -5.72 -16.78
C TYR A 247 1.94 -5.36 -15.90
N TRP A 248 3.07 -6.04 -16.10
CA TRP A 248 4.32 -5.69 -15.43
C TRP A 248 5.10 -4.75 -16.33
N MET A 249 5.64 -3.64 -15.80
CA MET A 249 6.75 -2.97 -16.46
C MET A 249 7.94 -3.92 -16.36
N GLU A 250 8.19 -4.67 -17.42
CA GLU A 250 9.42 -5.44 -17.54
C GLU A 250 10.59 -4.46 -17.43
N LYS A 251 11.53 -4.75 -16.54
CA LYS A 251 12.73 -3.95 -16.28
C LYS A 251 13.35 -3.63 -17.64
N ALA A 252 13.26 -2.37 -18.08
CA ALA A 252 14.11 -1.92 -19.16
C ALA A 252 15.54 -2.20 -18.68
N THR A 253 16.23 -3.12 -19.33
CA THR A 253 17.66 -3.28 -19.12
C THR A 253 18.27 -1.90 -19.29
N ALA A 254 19.05 -1.43 -18.30
CA ALA A 254 19.62 -0.08 -18.29
C ALA A 254 20.34 0.29 -19.62
N SER A 255 20.77 -0.75 -20.36
CA SER A 255 21.27 -0.72 -21.74
C SER A 255 20.40 0.07 -22.75
N ALA A 256 19.07 -0.01 -22.67
CA ALA A 256 18.19 0.63 -23.66
C ALA A 256 17.97 2.14 -23.41
N HIS A 257 18.22 2.64 -22.18
CA HIS A 257 18.01 4.05 -21.82
C HIS A 257 19.29 4.89 -21.81
N SER A 258 20.46 4.27 -21.59
CA SER A 258 21.76 4.99 -21.64
C SER A 258 22.13 5.41 -23.07
N SER A 259 21.92 4.54 -24.06
CA SER A 259 22.21 4.82 -25.47
C SER A 259 21.40 5.99 -26.04
N ALA A 260 20.16 6.18 -25.61
CA ALA A 260 19.32 7.32 -25.98
C ALA A 260 19.81 8.67 -25.39
N SER A 261 20.67 8.63 -24.36
CA SER A 261 21.17 9.81 -23.64
C SER A 261 22.61 10.18 -24.01
N GLY A 262 23.19 9.54 -25.04
CA GLY A 262 24.60 9.73 -25.44
C GLY A 262 25.61 9.11 -24.48
N MET A 263 25.17 8.22 -23.58
CA MET A 263 26.02 7.47 -22.66
C MET A 263 26.22 6.04 -23.15
N GLU A 264 27.41 5.49 -22.96
CA GLU A 264 27.71 4.11 -23.32
C GLU A 264 27.17 3.14 -22.25
N ALA A 265 26.45 2.11 -22.67
CA ALA A 265 26.08 1.01 -21.79
C ALA A 265 27.30 0.14 -21.52
N THR A 266 27.77 0.08 -20.27
CA THR A 266 29.01 -0.61 -19.92
C THR A 266 28.85 -2.11 -19.70
N GLY A 267 27.62 -2.56 -19.34
CA GLY A 267 27.37 -3.93 -18.88
C GLY A 267 27.88 -4.23 -17.46
N TYR A 268 28.46 -3.25 -16.75
CA TYR A 268 28.95 -3.42 -15.38
C TYR A 268 27.82 -3.29 -14.37
N ALA A 269 27.73 -4.23 -13.43
CA ALA A 269 26.58 -4.36 -12.53
C ALA A 269 26.33 -3.13 -11.65
N LEU A 270 27.39 -2.44 -11.21
CA LEU A 270 27.30 -1.24 -10.36
C LEU A 270 27.52 0.08 -11.13
N LEU A 271 28.01 0.02 -12.37
CA LEU A 271 28.44 1.18 -13.16
C LEU A 271 27.80 1.15 -14.55
N GLY A 272 26.48 1.07 -14.62
CA GLY A 272 25.75 0.70 -15.86
C GLY A 272 25.88 1.66 -17.04
N ALA A 273 26.40 2.88 -16.85
CA ALA A 273 26.60 3.82 -17.93
C ALA A 273 27.92 4.60 -17.80
N GLY A 274 28.51 4.94 -18.94
CA GLY A 274 29.84 5.53 -19.03
C GLY A 274 29.95 6.65 -20.08
N VAL A 275 30.85 7.60 -19.87
CA VAL A 275 31.15 8.71 -20.79
C VAL A 275 32.66 8.94 -20.86
N PRO A 276 33.31 8.75 -22.02
CA PRO A 276 34.71 9.13 -22.20
C PRO A 276 34.87 10.66 -22.17
N LEU A 277 35.93 11.15 -21.54
CA LEU A 277 36.19 12.58 -21.41
C LEU A 277 37.08 13.07 -22.58
N PRO A 278 36.58 13.95 -23.45
CA PRO A 278 37.32 14.40 -24.63
C PRO A 278 38.58 15.18 -24.23
N GLY A 279 39.68 14.92 -24.93
CA GLY A 279 40.93 15.67 -24.78
C GLY A 279 41.77 15.33 -23.53
N SER A 280 41.24 14.59 -22.56
CA SER A 280 42.00 14.15 -21.38
C SER A 280 42.34 12.65 -21.40
N GLY A 281 41.65 11.85 -22.22
CA GLY A 281 41.78 10.38 -22.16
C GLY A 281 41.24 9.79 -20.85
N GLY A 282 40.49 10.58 -20.07
CA GLY A 282 39.80 10.15 -18.86
C GLY A 282 38.41 9.58 -19.18
N PHE A 283 37.74 9.09 -18.15
CA PHE A 283 36.46 8.42 -18.27
C PHE A 283 35.59 8.69 -17.04
N LEU A 284 34.30 8.95 -17.23
CA LEU A 284 33.33 9.08 -16.15
C LEU A 284 32.31 7.95 -16.22
N PHE A 285 32.26 7.13 -15.18
CA PHE A 285 31.22 6.14 -14.98
C PHE A 285 30.16 6.64 -14.02
N THR A 286 28.94 6.19 -14.24
CA THR A 286 27.80 6.50 -13.37
C THR A 286 27.07 5.22 -12.97
N GLY A 287 26.62 5.20 -11.72
CA GLY A 287 25.92 4.09 -11.11
C GLY A 287 24.85 4.58 -10.15
N ARG A 288 23.99 3.65 -9.74
CA ARG A 288 22.94 3.89 -8.76
C ARG A 288 22.88 2.70 -7.82
N LEU A 289 23.01 2.98 -6.52
CA LEU A 289 22.96 1.99 -5.46
C LEU A 289 21.67 2.18 -4.66
N SER A 290 20.90 1.12 -4.46
CA SER A 290 19.77 1.11 -3.54
C SER A 290 19.48 -0.31 -3.06
N LEU A 291 18.94 -0.46 -1.86
CA LEU A 291 18.56 -1.78 -1.33
C LEU A 291 17.42 -2.43 -2.13
N ARG A 292 16.70 -1.65 -2.94
CA ARG A 292 15.67 -2.16 -3.85
C ARG A 292 16.26 -2.78 -5.11
N GLU A 293 17.30 -2.18 -5.67
CA GLU A 293 17.92 -2.62 -6.92
C GLU A 293 19.03 -3.66 -6.68
N GLN A 294 19.75 -3.54 -5.56
CA GLN A 294 20.77 -4.48 -5.10
C GLN A 294 20.46 -4.92 -3.65
N PRO A 295 19.48 -5.82 -3.44
CA PRO A 295 19.05 -6.24 -2.10
C PRO A 295 20.17 -6.87 -1.27
N TRP A 296 21.16 -7.48 -1.92
CA TRP A 296 22.30 -8.09 -1.24
C TRP A 296 23.12 -7.08 -0.43
N LEU A 297 23.11 -5.78 -0.77
CA LEU A 297 23.83 -4.74 -0.01
C LEU A 297 23.30 -4.61 1.42
N GLU A 298 22.01 -4.90 1.67
CA GLU A 298 21.42 -4.86 3.02
C GLU A 298 22.08 -5.86 3.99
N HIS A 299 22.66 -6.92 3.43
CA HIS A 299 23.32 -7.99 4.19
C HIS A 299 24.76 -7.64 4.60
N HIS A 300 25.23 -6.42 4.39
CA HIS A 300 26.53 -5.96 4.88
C HIS A 300 26.33 -4.77 5.83
N ALA A 301 26.09 -5.08 7.11
CA ALA A 301 25.89 -4.09 8.15
C ALA A 301 27.07 -4.02 9.12
N VAL A 302 27.57 -2.80 9.36
CA VAL A 302 28.67 -2.50 10.26
C VAL A 302 28.19 -1.49 11.30
N LEU A 303 28.33 -1.82 12.58
CA LEU A 303 27.85 -1.04 13.72
C LEU A 303 26.39 -0.57 13.52
N GLY A 304 25.52 -1.50 13.08
CA GLY A 304 24.09 -1.25 12.86
C GLY A 304 23.73 -0.42 11.62
N ARG A 305 24.69 -0.12 10.72
CA ARG A 305 24.45 0.64 9.49
C ARG A 305 24.70 -0.22 8.27
N VAL A 306 23.88 -0.09 7.23
CA VAL A 306 24.14 -0.74 5.93
C VAL A 306 25.27 0.00 5.22
N VAL A 307 26.43 -0.65 5.09
CA VAL A 307 27.65 -0.07 4.51
C VAL A 307 27.95 -0.79 3.21
N VAL A 308 28.18 -0.06 2.12
CA VAL A 308 28.68 -0.66 0.87
C VAL A 308 30.07 -1.27 1.15
N PRO A 309 30.27 -2.57 0.90
CA PRO A 309 31.53 -3.22 1.24
C PRO A 309 32.69 -2.63 0.44
N GLY A 310 33.89 -2.63 1.03
CA GLY A 310 35.10 -2.17 0.35
C GLY A 310 35.38 -2.97 -0.95
N THR A 311 34.96 -4.23 -1.00
CA THR A 311 35.07 -5.08 -2.19
C THR A 311 34.18 -4.61 -3.35
N ALA A 312 33.08 -3.90 -3.10
CA ALA A 312 32.28 -3.29 -4.16
C ALA A 312 32.96 -2.05 -4.74
N LEU A 313 33.63 -1.26 -3.91
CA LEU A 313 34.45 -0.12 -4.37
C LEU A 313 35.69 -0.60 -5.15
N LEU A 314 36.26 -1.74 -4.75
CA LEU A 314 37.32 -2.42 -5.50
C LEU A 314 36.82 -2.92 -6.86
N ASP A 315 35.66 -3.58 -6.93
CA ASP A 315 35.06 -4.02 -8.20
C ASP A 315 34.82 -2.83 -9.14
N MET A 316 34.31 -1.70 -8.63
CA MET A 316 34.19 -0.47 -9.41
C MET A 316 35.53 0.01 -9.97
N ALA A 317 36.60 -0.02 -9.18
CA ALA A 317 37.94 0.37 -9.63
C ALA A 317 38.51 -0.61 -10.67
N LEU A 318 38.31 -1.92 -10.51
CA LEU A 318 38.72 -2.94 -11.48
C LEU A 318 37.98 -2.82 -12.80
N ARG A 319 36.67 -2.58 -12.77
CA ARG A 319 35.86 -2.33 -13.98
C ARG A 319 36.24 -1.03 -14.68
N ALA A 320 36.55 0.02 -13.90
CA ALA A 320 37.09 1.25 -14.44
C ALA A 320 38.47 1.04 -15.10
N ALA A 321 39.32 0.17 -14.54
CA ALA A 321 40.61 -0.19 -15.10
C ALA A 321 40.50 -0.90 -16.45
N GLU A 322 39.64 -1.92 -16.53
CA GLU A 322 39.35 -2.66 -17.76
C GLU A 322 38.91 -1.72 -18.89
N ALA A 323 38.01 -0.78 -18.60
CA ALA A 323 37.48 0.15 -19.58
C ALA A 323 38.51 1.15 -20.13
N VAL A 324 39.60 1.41 -19.41
CA VAL A 324 40.71 2.27 -19.88
C VAL A 324 41.96 1.47 -20.28
N GLY A 325 41.85 0.14 -20.36
CA GLY A 325 42.93 -0.74 -20.81
C GLY A 325 44.03 -1.02 -19.78
N CYS A 326 43.78 -0.73 -18.49
CA CYS A 326 44.69 -1.07 -17.40
C CYS A 326 44.36 -2.46 -16.83
N ASP A 327 45.38 -3.21 -16.40
CA ASP A 327 45.25 -4.58 -15.88
C ASP A 327 45.50 -4.70 -14.37
N ARG A 328 45.86 -3.58 -13.72
CA ARG A 328 46.18 -3.55 -12.30
C ARG A 328 45.70 -2.29 -11.60
N VAL A 329 45.08 -2.48 -10.44
CA VAL A 329 44.90 -1.44 -9.41
C VAL A 329 46.15 -1.46 -8.54
N ASP A 330 47.03 -0.47 -8.72
CA ASP A 330 48.31 -0.42 -8.01
C ASP A 330 48.11 -0.11 -6.52
N GLU A 331 47.21 0.82 -6.22
CA GLU A 331 46.71 1.10 -4.88
C GLU A 331 45.22 1.49 -4.93
N LEU A 332 44.45 1.04 -3.95
CA LEU A 332 43.09 1.52 -3.65
C LEU A 332 43.01 1.83 -2.16
N THR A 333 42.72 3.07 -1.82
CA THR A 333 42.47 3.53 -0.44
C THR A 333 40.99 3.82 -0.24
N LEU A 334 40.41 3.24 0.81
CA LEU A 334 39.03 3.46 1.24
C LEU A 334 39.02 4.62 2.26
N GLU A 335 38.43 5.76 1.88
CA GLU A 335 38.51 7.00 2.65
C GLU A 335 37.33 7.14 3.63
N THR A 336 36.10 7.12 3.11
CA THR A 336 34.87 7.37 3.88
C THR A 336 33.89 6.21 3.67
N PRO A 337 33.33 5.59 4.74
CA PRO A 337 32.30 4.56 4.59
C PRO A 337 31.08 5.07 3.82
N LEU A 338 30.68 4.34 2.79
CA LEU A 338 29.49 4.64 1.99
C LEU A 338 28.26 3.95 2.63
N VAL A 339 27.42 4.73 3.31
CA VAL A 339 26.24 4.22 4.02
C VAL A 339 25.00 4.35 3.15
N LEU A 340 24.18 3.29 3.08
CA LEU A 340 22.89 3.28 2.38
C LEU A 340 21.72 3.38 3.36
N THR A 341 20.61 3.94 2.88
CA THR A 341 19.34 3.97 3.61
C THR A 341 18.32 3.08 2.92
N THR A 342 17.27 2.70 3.64
CA THR A 342 16.21 1.82 3.12
C THR A 342 15.27 2.53 2.15
N THR A 343 15.21 3.87 2.19
CA THR A 343 14.20 4.67 1.47
C THR A 343 14.74 5.40 0.26
N GLU A 344 16.06 5.59 0.18
CA GLU A 344 16.67 6.47 -0.81
C GLU A 344 17.78 5.76 -1.60
N ALA A 345 17.83 6.04 -2.90
CA ALA A 345 18.94 5.61 -3.74
C ALA A 345 20.12 6.59 -3.65
N THR A 346 21.32 6.05 -3.80
CA THR A 346 22.56 6.82 -3.83
C THR A 346 23.14 6.77 -5.24
N HIS A 347 23.39 7.93 -5.82
CA HIS A 347 24.13 8.03 -7.09
C HIS A 347 25.62 7.83 -6.81
N VAL A 348 26.29 7.13 -7.72
CA VAL A 348 27.73 6.90 -7.66
C VAL A 348 28.35 7.38 -8.97
N GLN A 349 29.49 8.05 -8.86
CA GLN A 349 30.33 8.45 -9.98
C GLN A 349 31.75 7.94 -9.76
N VAL A 350 32.32 7.34 -10.80
CA VAL A 350 33.73 6.93 -10.81
C VAL A 350 34.43 7.72 -11.90
N LEU A 351 35.32 8.60 -11.48
CA LEU A 351 36.10 9.44 -12.38
C LEU A 351 37.48 8.83 -12.54
N VAL A 352 37.86 8.54 -13.78
CA VAL A 352 39.20 8.11 -14.19
C VAL A 352 39.86 9.26 -14.94
N THR A 353 41.08 9.58 -14.56
CA THR A 353 41.89 10.61 -15.23
C THR A 353 42.60 10.05 -16.47
N GLY A 354 43.16 10.95 -17.29
CA GLY A 354 44.13 10.59 -18.31
C GLY A 354 45.38 9.93 -17.69
N ALA A 355 46.12 9.20 -18.50
CA ALA A 355 47.44 8.70 -18.10
C ALA A 355 48.39 9.89 -17.87
N ASP A 356 49.15 9.85 -16.79
CA ASP A 356 50.23 10.79 -16.52
C ASP A 356 51.52 10.42 -17.28
N GLU A 357 52.63 11.12 -16.99
CA GLU A 357 53.94 10.87 -17.62
C GLU A 357 54.48 9.45 -17.35
N ASN A 358 53.98 8.74 -16.33
CA ASN A 358 54.38 7.39 -15.95
C ASN A 358 53.35 6.32 -16.38
N ASP A 359 52.39 6.67 -17.24
CA ASP A 359 51.26 5.82 -17.62
C ASP A 359 50.37 5.40 -16.44
N VAL A 360 50.35 6.20 -15.37
CA VAL A 360 49.49 6.00 -14.19
C VAL A 360 48.21 6.79 -14.37
N ARG A 361 47.07 6.18 -14.04
CA ARG A 361 45.75 6.84 -14.04
C ARG A 361 45.17 6.89 -12.65
N GLU A 362 44.74 8.05 -12.21
CA GLU A 362 44.00 8.19 -10.96
C GLU A 362 42.51 7.91 -11.14
N VAL A 363 41.93 7.23 -10.15
CA VAL A 363 40.51 6.93 -10.02
C VAL A 363 39.98 7.54 -8.73
N SER A 364 38.80 8.14 -8.77
CA SER A 364 38.08 8.55 -7.56
C SER A 364 36.62 8.12 -7.61
N VAL A 365 36.15 7.52 -6.52
CA VAL A 365 34.76 7.05 -6.37
C VAL A 365 34.02 8.03 -5.47
N HIS A 366 33.02 8.70 -6.04
CA HIS A 366 32.18 9.67 -5.37
C HIS A 366 30.76 9.16 -5.27
N ALA A 367 30.08 9.49 -4.19
CA ALA A 367 28.67 9.15 -4.03
C ALA A 367 27.88 10.31 -3.45
N ARG A 368 26.58 10.31 -3.75
CA ARG A 368 25.64 11.32 -3.30
C ARG A 368 24.23 10.75 -3.19
N PRO A 369 23.53 10.95 -2.06
CA PRO A 369 22.11 10.62 -1.97
C PRO A 369 21.29 11.34 -3.05
N HIS A 370 20.27 10.69 -3.60
CA HIS A 370 19.45 11.23 -4.69
C HIS A 370 18.84 12.62 -4.38
N SER A 371 18.42 12.84 -3.14
CA SER A 371 17.79 14.05 -2.61
C SER A 371 18.78 15.14 -2.18
N ALA A 372 20.07 14.81 -2.07
CA ALA A 372 21.08 15.78 -1.67
C ALA A 372 21.35 16.82 -2.76
N ALA A 373 21.83 18.00 -2.34
CA ALA A 373 22.15 19.11 -3.25
C ALA A 373 23.13 18.68 -4.36
N PRO A 374 23.06 19.24 -5.58
CA PRO A 374 23.86 18.76 -6.72
C PRO A 374 25.38 18.71 -6.52
N ASP A 375 25.92 19.52 -5.62
CA ASP A 375 27.33 19.65 -5.28
C ASP A 375 27.75 18.81 -4.06
N ALA A 376 26.82 18.14 -3.37
CA ALA A 376 27.06 17.40 -2.14
C ALA A 376 27.72 16.01 -2.34
N TRP A 377 28.68 15.89 -3.24
CA TRP A 377 29.42 14.65 -3.48
C TRP A 377 30.45 14.38 -2.39
N VAL A 378 30.50 13.15 -1.90
CA VAL A 378 31.51 12.68 -0.96
C VAL A 378 32.40 11.67 -1.67
N ARG A 379 33.72 11.82 -1.50
CA ARG A 379 34.69 10.84 -1.99
C ARG A 379 34.80 9.69 -1.00
N HIS A 380 34.59 8.47 -1.50
CA HIS A 380 34.59 7.24 -0.71
C HIS A 380 35.84 6.41 -0.92
N ALA A 381 36.44 6.47 -2.10
CA ALA A 381 37.70 5.80 -2.39
C ALA A 381 38.53 6.54 -3.45
N ARG A 382 39.83 6.32 -3.43
CA ARG A 382 40.78 6.72 -4.48
C ARG A 382 41.63 5.51 -4.86
N ALA A 383 41.93 5.38 -6.14
CA ALA A 383 42.86 4.37 -6.64
C ALA A 383 43.81 4.91 -7.69
N THR A 384 44.90 4.18 -7.91
CA THR A 384 45.82 4.35 -9.04
C THR A 384 45.80 3.09 -9.91
N LEU A 385 45.74 3.27 -11.21
CA LEU A 385 45.73 2.20 -12.20
C LEU A 385 47.02 2.24 -12.99
N THR A 386 47.51 1.05 -13.33
CA THR A 386 48.73 0.87 -14.11
C THR A 386 48.52 -0.23 -15.14
N SER A 387 49.33 -0.22 -16.19
CA SER A 387 49.39 -1.25 -17.22
C SER A 387 50.72 -1.99 -17.14
N GLY A 388 50.75 -3.30 -17.40
CA GLY A 388 52.03 -4.02 -17.59
C GLY A 388 52.74 -4.41 -16.30
N GLY A 389 51.98 -4.64 -15.23
CA GLY A 389 52.52 -5.16 -13.98
C GLY A 389 52.99 -6.61 -14.08
N ASP A 390 54.06 -6.96 -13.35
CA ASP A 390 54.52 -8.34 -13.22
C ASP A 390 53.36 -9.21 -12.72
N ARG A 391 52.96 -10.22 -13.52
CA ARG A 391 51.92 -11.17 -13.13
C ARG A 391 52.47 -11.95 -11.95
N THR A 392 51.95 -11.70 -10.75
CA THR A 392 52.38 -12.42 -9.55
C THR A 392 52.35 -13.92 -9.84
N GLU A 393 53.52 -14.57 -9.80
CA GLU A 393 53.65 -16.02 -9.89
C GLU A 393 53.02 -16.64 -8.63
N GLY A 394 51.70 -16.80 -8.66
CA GLY A 394 50.89 -17.33 -7.57
C GLY A 394 50.95 -18.85 -7.56
N THR A 395 51.50 -19.39 -6.49
CA THR A 395 51.56 -20.83 -6.15
C THR A 395 50.22 -21.53 -6.35
N ASP A 396 50.29 -22.77 -6.82
CA ASP A 396 49.16 -23.58 -7.24
C ASP A 396 48.21 -23.97 -6.08
N LEU A 397 46.93 -23.57 -6.15
CA LEU A 397 45.86 -24.03 -5.24
C LEU A 397 45.10 -25.25 -5.80
N ARG A 398 45.69 -26.02 -6.73
CA ARG A 398 45.13 -27.29 -7.24
C ARG A 398 45.05 -28.38 -6.18
N THR A 399 46.01 -28.46 -5.25
CA THR A 399 46.00 -29.44 -4.16
C THR A 399 45.05 -28.99 -3.07
N TRP A 400 43.95 -29.74 -2.87
CA TRP A 400 42.91 -29.38 -1.92
C TRP A 400 42.23 -30.59 -1.26
N PRO A 401 41.90 -30.56 0.06
CA PRO A 401 42.25 -29.52 1.04
C PRO A 401 43.76 -29.29 1.19
N PRO A 402 44.21 -28.13 1.68
CA PRO A 402 45.64 -27.81 1.80
C PRO A 402 46.37 -28.84 2.68
N THR A 403 47.49 -29.37 2.17
CA THR A 403 48.27 -30.39 2.88
C THR A 403 48.80 -29.85 4.21
N GLY A 404 48.52 -30.56 5.31
CA GLY A 404 48.93 -30.14 6.66
C GLY A 404 48.14 -28.99 7.27
N GLY A 405 47.11 -28.48 6.58
CA GLY A 405 46.23 -27.44 7.11
C GLY A 405 45.34 -27.95 8.26
N ARG A 406 45.36 -27.27 9.40
CA ARG A 406 44.47 -27.59 10.53
C ARG A 406 43.11 -26.94 10.31
N VAL A 407 42.04 -27.73 10.35
CA VAL A 407 40.66 -27.23 10.25
C VAL A 407 40.39 -26.21 11.38
N VAL A 408 39.79 -25.09 11.00
CA VAL A 408 39.31 -24.04 11.91
C VAL A 408 37.81 -24.15 12.00
N GLU A 409 37.27 -24.18 13.22
CA GLU A 409 35.82 -24.29 13.38
C GLU A 409 35.12 -22.96 13.09
N THR A 410 34.16 -22.99 12.18
CA THR A 410 33.40 -21.84 11.69
C THR A 410 31.98 -21.77 12.25
N ALA A 411 31.52 -22.81 12.95
CA ALA A 411 30.23 -22.79 13.64
C ALA A 411 30.12 -21.58 14.60
N GLY A 412 28.99 -20.88 14.53
CA GLY A 412 28.72 -19.69 15.34
C GLY A 412 29.53 -18.45 14.95
N LEU A 413 30.27 -18.46 13.83
CA LEU A 413 31.14 -17.35 13.42
C LEU A 413 30.35 -16.06 13.24
N TYR A 414 29.28 -16.09 12.44
CA TYR A 414 28.52 -14.89 12.09
C TYR A 414 27.76 -14.31 13.30
N GLU A 415 27.34 -15.15 14.24
CA GLU A 415 26.75 -14.70 15.51
C GLU A 415 27.79 -13.95 16.36
N ARG A 416 29.02 -14.45 16.44
CA ARG A 416 30.13 -13.74 17.13
C ARG A 416 30.47 -12.43 16.43
N LEU A 417 30.60 -12.44 15.11
CA LEU A 417 30.85 -11.22 14.33
C LEU A 417 29.73 -10.19 14.52
N SER A 418 28.47 -10.63 14.52
CA SER A 418 27.32 -9.74 14.76
C SER A 418 27.34 -9.14 16.16
N ALA A 419 27.74 -9.90 17.17
CA ALA A 419 27.88 -9.39 18.55
C ALA A 419 28.99 -8.34 18.68
N GLU A 420 30.00 -8.40 17.80
CA GLU A 420 31.09 -7.42 17.70
C GLU A 420 30.75 -6.24 16.77
N GLY A 421 29.54 -6.23 16.18
CA GLY A 421 29.05 -5.16 15.33
C GLY A 421 29.27 -5.36 13.83
N LEU A 422 29.71 -6.54 13.40
CA LEU A 422 29.75 -6.95 11.99
C LEU A 422 28.59 -7.90 11.68
N ALA A 423 27.45 -7.32 11.31
CA ALA A 423 26.23 -8.07 10.99
C ALA A 423 26.18 -8.40 9.49
N TYR A 424 26.72 -9.57 9.16
CA TYR A 424 26.63 -10.14 7.80
C TYR A 424 25.35 -10.96 7.66
N GLY A 425 24.50 -10.61 6.71
CA GLY A 425 23.30 -11.37 6.33
C GLY A 425 23.60 -12.44 5.26
N PRO A 426 22.58 -13.20 4.82
CA PRO A 426 22.76 -14.42 4.02
C PRO A 426 23.63 -14.27 2.77
N ALA A 427 23.62 -13.11 2.09
CA ALA A 427 24.42 -12.91 0.87
C ALA A 427 25.94 -12.85 1.12
N PHE A 428 26.36 -12.47 2.32
CA PHE A 428 27.77 -12.38 2.73
C PHE A 428 28.23 -13.59 3.53
N GLN A 429 27.34 -14.54 3.83
CA GLN A 429 27.68 -15.74 4.60
C GLN A 429 28.16 -16.89 3.71
N GLY A 430 29.10 -16.60 2.81
CA GLY A 430 29.59 -17.54 1.78
C GLY A 430 30.72 -18.46 2.22
N LEU A 431 31.32 -18.25 3.40
CA LEU A 431 32.47 -19.02 3.89
C LEU A 431 32.07 -20.45 4.26
N THR A 432 32.57 -21.46 3.55
CA THR A 432 32.17 -22.86 3.74
C THR A 432 33.15 -23.65 4.60
N SER A 433 34.45 -23.41 4.47
CA SER A 433 35.47 -24.14 5.23
C SER A 433 36.74 -23.31 5.35
N VAL A 434 37.46 -23.47 6.47
CA VAL A 434 38.70 -22.73 6.77
C VAL A 434 39.75 -23.67 7.32
N TRP A 435 41.00 -23.52 6.85
CA TRP A 435 42.17 -24.21 7.36
C TRP A 435 43.27 -23.21 7.71
N ARG A 436 44.04 -23.51 8.74
CA ARG A 436 45.23 -22.75 9.12
C ARG A 436 46.48 -23.56 8.82
N GLY A 437 47.36 -23.02 7.99
CA GLY A 437 48.66 -23.58 7.66
C GLY A 437 49.66 -23.47 8.82
N ALA A 438 50.78 -24.17 8.70
CA ALA A 438 51.83 -24.18 9.71
C ALA A 438 52.48 -22.80 9.90
N ASP A 439 52.66 -22.06 8.80
CA ASP A 439 53.34 -20.76 8.76
C ASP A 439 52.39 -19.56 8.99
N GLY A 440 51.17 -19.83 9.48
CA GLY A 440 50.16 -18.80 9.75
C GLY A 440 49.29 -18.41 8.56
N GLU A 441 49.49 -19.04 7.39
CA GLU A 441 48.60 -18.92 6.24
C GLU A 441 47.17 -19.37 6.58
N VAL A 442 46.18 -18.72 5.99
CA VAL A 442 44.77 -19.09 6.10
C VAL A 442 44.27 -19.49 4.74
N PHE A 443 43.66 -20.67 4.66
CA PHE A 443 43.04 -21.19 3.46
C PHE A 443 41.53 -21.24 3.66
N ALA A 444 40.76 -20.95 2.62
CA ALA A 444 39.31 -21.03 2.69
C ALA A 444 38.66 -21.49 1.40
N GLU A 445 37.53 -22.19 1.54
CA GLU A 445 36.53 -22.34 0.49
C GLU A 445 35.41 -21.35 0.72
N VAL A 446 34.95 -20.73 -0.37
CA VAL A 446 33.89 -19.74 -0.35
C VAL A 446 32.95 -19.98 -1.51
N THR A 447 31.65 -19.92 -1.28
CA THR A 447 30.63 -20.07 -2.31
C THR A 447 29.69 -18.86 -2.28
N LEU A 448 29.35 -18.33 -3.46
CA LEU A 448 28.30 -17.32 -3.58
C LEU A 448 26.97 -18.00 -3.23
N PRO A 449 26.26 -17.57 -2.18
CA PRO A 449 25.02 -18.19 -1.77
C PRO A 449 23.97 -18.21 -2.90
N ASP A 450 23.21 -19.30 -3.02
CA ASP A 450 22.11 -19.37 -3.98
C ASP A 450 20.91 -18.59 -3.42
N ALA A 451 20.75 -17.34 -3.87
CA ALA A 451 19.70 -16.44 -3.41
C ALA A 451 19.06 -15.67 -4.59
N PRO A 452 17.75 -15.36 -4.50
CA PRO A 452 17.08 -14.57 -5.54
C PRO A 452 17.75 -13.19 -5.68
N ASN A 453 18.09 -12.80 -6.92
CA ASN A 453 18.76 -11.54 -7.24
C ASN A 453 20.22 -11.41 -6.74
N LEU A 454 20.88 -12.55 -6.51
CA LEU A 454 22.32 -12.64 -6.23
C LEU A 454 22.99 -13.46 -7.34
N ASP A 455 23.46 -12.79 -8.39
CA ASP A 455 24.18 -13.42 -9.51
C ASP A 455 25.51 -12.73 -9.79
N ALA A 456 26.46 -13.46 -10.38
CA ALA A 456 27.81 -12.97 -10.63
C ALA A 456 27.94 -12.13 -11.92
N SER A 457 26.86 -11.95 -12.69
CA SER A 457 26.90 -11.31 -14.00
C SER A 457 27.21 -9.82 -13.86
N GLY A 458 28.07 -9.30 -14.73
CA GLY A 458 28.44 -7.88 -14.75
C GLY A 458 29.42 -7.45 -13.64
N PHE A 459 29.78 -8.33 -12.71
CA PHE A 459 30.84 -8.10 -11.70
C PHE A 459 32.16 -8.74 -12.14
N GLY A 460 33.30 -8.12 -11.82
CA GLY A 460 34.61 -8.73 -12.07
C GLY A 460 34.75 -9.97 -11.19
N LEU A 461 34.59 -9.75 -9.89
CA LEU A 461 34.32 -10.78 -8.89
C LEU A 461 33.21 -10.25 -7.98
N HIS A 462 32.17 -11.05 -7.72
CA HIS A 462 31.03 -10.56 -6.96
C HIS A 462 31.48 -10.04 -5.57
N PRO A 463 31.14 -8.79 -5.17
CA PRO A 463 31.67 -8.18 -3.95
C PRO A 463 31.40 -8.99 -2.68
N ALA A 464 30.21 -9.58 -2.55
CA ALA A 464 29.86 -10.41 -1.40
C ALA A 464 30.68 -11.72 -1.33
N LEU A 465 31.07 -12.27 -2.50
CA LEU A 465 31.90 -13.48 -2.57
C LEU A 465 33.35 -13.17 -2.17
N LEU A 466 33.90 -12.06 -2.67
CA LEU A 466 35.24 -11.61 -2.26
C LEU A 466 35.27 -11.18 -0.79
N ASP A 467 34.22 -10.55 -0.27
CA ASP A 467 34.17 -10.13 1.13
C ASP A 467 34.10 -11.35 2.07
N ALA A 468 33.28 -12.35 1.73
CA ALA A 468 33.22 -13.62 2.45
C ALA A 468 34.57 -14.35 2.49
N ALA A 469 35.41 -14.21 1.46
CA ALA A 469 36.77 -14.73 1.48
C ALA A 469 37.65 -14.09 2.57
N LEU A 470 37.44 -12.81 2.87
CA LEU A 470 38.17 -12.10 3.93
C LEU A 470 37.70 -12.50 5.33
N HIS A 471 36.48 -13.05 5.46
CA HIS A 471 35.97 -13.53 6.76
C HIS A 471 36.80 -14.72 7.29
N ALA A 472 37.50 -15.45 6.42
CA ALA A 472 38.43 -16.51 6.82
C ALA A 472 39.52 -16.01 7.77
N TRP A 473 40.00 -14.78 7.57
CA TRP A 473 40.96 -14.15 8.48
C TRP A 473 40.34 -13.90 9.86
N LEU A 474 39.10 -13.38 9.89
CA LEU A 474 38.37 -13.12 11.13
C LEU A 474 38.09 -14.41 11.91
N ALA A 475 37.83 -15.53 11.22
CA ALA A 475 37.68 -16.84 11.83
C ALA A 475 38.96 -17.33 12.55
N CYS A 476 40.14 -16.96 12.02
CA CYS A 476 41.44 -17.36 12.56
C CYS A 476 42.00 -16.43 13.65
N ALA A 477 41.63 -15.14 13.63
CA ALA A 477 42.20 -14.09 14.48
C ALA A 477 41.68 -14.09 15.93
N GLY A 478 40.66 -14.89 16.27
CA GLY A 478 40.17 -15.05 17.66
C GLY A 478 39.38 -13.86 18.21
N GLY A 479 38.96 -12.92 17.36
CA GLY A 479 38.15 -11.74 17.69
C GLY A 479 38.41 -10.59 16.72
N VAL A 480 37.40 -9.72 16.53
CA VAL A 480 37.45 -8.48 15.73
C VAL A 480 37.83 -7.28 16.62
N GLY A 481 37.56 -7.37 17.93
CA GLY A 481 37.82 -6.32 18.91
C GLY A 481 39.30 -6.07 19.21
N GLY A 482 39.79 -4.87 18.91
CA GLY A 482 40.94 -4.30 19.61
C GLY A 482 40.52 -3.74 20.96
N GLU A 483 41.43 -3.65 21.93
CA GLU A 483 41.23 -2.84 23.14
C GLU A 483 40.79 -1.43 22.71
N GLY A 484 39.50 -1.08 22.88
CA GLY A 484 38.95 0.20 22.42
C GLY A 484 37.61 0.18 21.63
N GLY A 485 36.96 -0.97 21.41
CA GLY A 485 35.57 -1.03 20.96
C GLY A 485 35.32 -0.68 19.48
N GLY A 486 36.26 -0.98 18.58
CA GLY A 486 36.11 -0.85 17.12
C GLY A 486 36.20 -2.19 16.38
N VAL A 487 35.72 -2.21 15.14
CA VAL A 487 35.76 -3.37 14.22
C VAL A 487 36.84 -3.19 13.16
N ARG A 488 37.56 -4.25 12.80
CA ARG A 488 38.56 -4.20 11.72
C ARG A 488 37.89 -4.37 10.36
N LEU A 489 38.12 -3.41 9.46
CA LEU A 489 37.65 -3.44 8.09
C LEU A 489 38.82 -3.27 7.10
N PRO A 490 38.68 -3.74 5.84
CA PRO A 490 39.58 -3.36 4.76
C PRO A 490 39.75 -1.85 4.68
N PHE A 491 40.99 -1.38 4.48
CA PHE A 491 41.32 0.03 4.39
C PHE A 491 42.10 0.36 3.11
N MET A 492 43.11 -0.44 2.78
CA MET A 492 43.93 -0.24 1.59
C MET A 492 44.22 -1.58 0.91
N TRP A 493 44.12 -1.60 -0.41
CA TRP A 493 44.56 -2.70 -1.26
C TRP A 493 45.72 -2.23 -2.12
N ALA A 494 46.72 -3.08 -2.34
CA ALA A 494 47.82 -2.77 -3.24
C ALA A 494 48.15 -3.94 -4.18
N GLY A 495 48.44 -3.61 -5.43
CA GLY A 495 48.77 -4.54 -6.50
C GLY A 495 47.67 -5.57 -6.73
N VAL A 496 46.43 -5.10 -6.96
CA VAL A 496 45.29 -5.97 -7.25
C VAL A 496 45.17 -6.21 -8.75
N SER A 497 45.12 -7.48 -9.15
CA SER A 497 44.86 -7.89 -10.53
C SER A 497 43.72 -8.90 -10.56
N LEU A 498 42.82 -8.69 -11.52
CA LEU A 498 41.72 -9.60 -11.84
C LEU A 498 42.13 -10.45 -13.05
N HIS A 499 42.05 -11.77 -12.91
CA HIS A 499 42.53 -12.73 -13.90
C HIS A 499 41.40 -13.43 -14.65
N ALA A 500 40.25 -13.59 -14.00
CA ALA A 500 39.06 -14.23 -14.56
C ALA A 500 37.78 -13.65 -13.93
N THR A 501 36.65 -13.77 -14.62
CA THR A 501 35.33 -13.30 -14.17
C THR A 501 34.30 -14.42 -14.15
N GLY A 502 33.21 -14.24 -13.40
CA GLY A 502 32.08 -15.19 -13.38
C GLY A 502 32.25 -16.36 -12.41
N ALA A 503 33.30 -16.37 -11.59
CA ALA A 503 33.47 -17.37 -10.54
C ALA A 503 32.37 -17.23 -9.46
N THR A 504 31.76 -18.35 -9.08
CA THR A 504 30.77 -18.45 -7.99
C THR A 504 31.27 -19.28 -6.82
N ARG A 505 32.41 -19.94 -6.97
CA ARG A 505 33.09 -20.73 -5.93
C ARG A 505 34.57 -20.43 -5.98
N LEU A 506 35.18 -20.20 -4.83
CA LEU A 506 36.56 -19.79 -4.70
C LEU A 506 37.32 -20.70 -3.74
N ARG A 507 38.61 -20.89 -4.05
CA ARG A 507 39.64 -21.26 -3.08
C ARG A 507 40.51 -20.04 -2.82
N VAL A 508 40.80 -19.80 -1.55
CA VAL A 508 41.46 -18.58 -1.10
C VAL A 508 42.67 -18.96 -0.26
N ARG A 509 43.77 -18.23 -0.44
CA ARG A 509 44.91 -18.23 0.49
C ARG A 509 45.19 -16.79 0.92
N LEU A 510 45.19 -16.57 2.23
CA LEU A 510 45.56 -15.33 2.89
C LEU A 510 46.88 -15.56 3.63
N THR A 511 47.92 -14.81 3.28
CA THR A 511 49.24 -14.94 3.89
C THR A 511 49.55 -13.67 4.68
N PRO A 512 49.56 -13.71 6.03
CA PRO A 512 49.88 -12.53 6.84
C PRO A 512 51.37 -12.18 6.72
N SER A 513 51.68 -10.88 6.81
CA SER A 513 53.03 -10.36 6.89
C SER A 513 53.37 -9.93 8.33
N ALA A 514 54.66 -9.79 8.63
CA ALA A 514 55.13 -9.28 9.93
C ALA A 514 54.67 -7.84 10.22
N GLU A 515 54.33 -7.07 9.17
CA GLU A 515 53.88 -5.67 9.26
C GLU A 515 52.36 -5.56 9.48
N GLY A 516 51.66 -6.68 9.64
CA GLY A 516 50.21 -6.70 9.86
C GLY A 516 49.37 -6.52 8.58
N THR A 517 49.98 -6.66 7.41
CA THR A 517 49.29 -6.73 6.11
C THR A 517 49.03 -8.18 5.71
N MET A 518 48.19 -8.41 4.70
CA MET A 518 47.96 -9.76 4.17
C MET A 518 48.02 -9.80 2.64
N THR A 519 48.73 -10.79 2.09
CA THR A 519 48.64 -11.12 0.65
C THR A 519 47.37 -11.93 0.43
N VAL A 520 46.64 -11.63 -0.65
CA VAL A 520 45.39 -12.31 -1.00
C VAL A 520 45.55 -13.02 -2.34
N LEU A 521 45.36 -14.33 -2.36
CA LEU A 521 45.28 -15.12 -3.60
C LEU A 521 43.94 -15.83 -3.66
N VAL A 522 43.23 -15.65 -4.76
CA VAL A 522 41.92 -16.23 -5.03
C VAL A 522 41.98 -17.01 -6.34
N THR A 523 41.55 -18.28 -6.30
CA THR A 523 41.41 -19.15 -7.46
C THR A 523 39.98 -19.70 -7.55
N ASP A 524 39.63 -20.26 -8.70
CA ASP A 524 38.46 -21.13 -8.81
C ASP A 524 38.71 -22.51 -8.17
N THR A 525 37.76 -23.44 -8.37
CA THR A 525 37.85 -24.81 -7.84
C THR A 525 38.88 -25.68 -8.54
N ASP A 526 39.34 -25.28 -9.74
CA ASP A 526 40.39 -25.97 -10.50
C ASP A 526 41.78 -25.39 -10.18
N GLY A 527 41.87 -24.37 -9.32
CA GLY A 527 43.11 -23.71 -8.94
C GLY A 527 43.59 -22.65 -9.93
N LEU A 528 42.76 -22.26 -10.90
CA LEU A 528 43.08 -21.18 -11.83
C LEU A 528 42.90 -19.82 -11.14
N PRO A 529 43.87 -18.88 -11.26
CA PRO A 529 43.77 -17.56 -10.64
C PRO A 529 42.52 -16.80 -11.10
N VAL A 530 41.80 -16.23 -10.13
CA VAL A 530 40.66 -15.34 -10.34
C VAL A 530 41.04 -13.92 -9.93
N LEU A 531 41.62 -13.73 -8.74
CA LEU A 531 42.08 -12.43 -8.26
C LEU A 531 43.34 -12.59 -7.38
N SER A 532 44.27 -11.65 -7.49
CA SER A 532 45.43 -11.57 -6.60
C SER A 532 45.62 -10.16 -6.09
N ALA A 533 45.96 -9.99 -4.81
CA ALA A 533 46.39 -8.72 -4.23
C ALA A 533 47.71 -8.93 -3.47
N ARG A 534 48.71 -8.09 -3.76
CA ARG A 534 50.02 -8.13 -3.09
C ARG A 534 49.93 -7.75 -1.62
N SER A 535 49.01 -6.85 -1.26
CA SER A 535 48.81 -6.44 0.12
C SER A 535 47.38 -5.95 0.34
N LEU A 536 46.81 -6.35 1.47
CA LEU A 536 45.58 -5.83 2.05
C LEU A 536 45.88 -5.37 3.48
N VAL A 537 45.60 -4.11 3.75
CA VAL A 537 45.70 -3.48 5.07
C VAL A 537 44.30 -3.36 5.65
N THR A 538 44.15 -3.74 6.92
CA THR A 538 42.90 -3.53 7.68
C THR A 538 43.09 -2.47 8.75
N ARG A 539 42.03 -1.73 9.07
CA ARG A 539 42.04 -0.69 10.10
C ARG A 539 40.87 -0.85 11.06
N LEU A 540 41.07 -0.47 12.32
CA LEU A 540 39.99 -0.33 13.28
C LEU A 540 39.08 0.84 12.90
N VAL A 541 37.77 0.57 12.88
CA VAL A 541 36.70 1.52 12.59
C VAL A 541 35.74 1.51 13.79
N SER A 542 35.39 2.71 14.22
CA SER A 542 34.49 2.98 15.35
C SER A 542 33.35 3.91 14.91
N GLU A 543 32.37 4.12 15.78
CA GLU A 543 31.23 5.03 15.56
C GLU A 543 31.63 6.42 15.04
N THR A 544 32.79 6.95 15.44
CA THR A 544 33.26 8.29 15.05
C THR A 544 33.67 8.40 13.57
N HIS A 545 33.83 7.26 12.89
CA HIS A 545 34.19 7.20 11.48
C HIS A 545 32.97 7.23 10.55
N PHE A 546 31.77 7.08 11.09
CA PHE A 546 30.54 7.15 10.32
C PHE A 546 30.01 8.58 10.26
N PRO A 547 29.42 8.99 9.13
CA PRO A 547 28.74 10.27 9.06
C PRO A 547 27.61 10.33 10.10
N ALA A 548 27.42 11.51 10.69
CA ALA A 548 26.32 11.73 11.62
C ALA A 548 24.98 11.41 10.91
N PRO A 549 24.03 10.73 11.57
CA PRO A 549 22.75 10.40 10.97
C PRO A 549 22.09 11.68 10.44
N SER A 550 21.55 11.61 9.22
CA SER A 550 20.89 12.77 8.62
C SER A 550 19.72 13.19 9.52
N LYS A 551 19.56 14.51 9.71
CA LYS A 551 18.52 15.09 10.58
C LYS A 551 17.08 14.78 10.11
N SER A 552 16.93 14.10 8.98
CA SER A 552 15.63 13.82 8.33
C SER A 552 14.88 12.61 8.90
N GLY A 553 15.36 11.99 9.99
CA GLY A 553 14.71 10.79 10.57
C GLY A 553 14.69 10.67 12.10
N ALA A 554 15.20 11.64 12.87
CA ALA A 554 15.20 11.57 14.32
C ALA A 554 13.97 12.29 14.91
N SER A 555 12.87 11.57 15.11
CA SER A 555 11.62 12.14 15.66
C SER A 555 11.56 12.16 17.20
N LEU A 556 12.58 11.63 17.89
CA LEU A 556 12.60 11.57 19.35
C LEU A 556 13.94 12.06 19.90
N TYR A 557 13.87 13.08 20.76
CA TYR A 557 15.01 13.60 21.52
C TYR A 557 14.88 13.20 22.99
N ARG A 558 15.99 12.83 23.60
CA ARG A 558 16.11 12.68 25.07
C ARG A 558 16.93 13.84 25.61
N VAL A 559 16.49 14.41 26.73
CA VAL A 559 17.31 15.36 27.49
C VAL A 559 18.46 14.59 28.15
N ASP A 560 19.69 14.88 27.73
CA ASP A 560 20.90 14.30 28.28
C ASP A 560 21.70 15.41 28.98
N TRP A 561 21.79 15.34 30.31
CA TRP A 561 22.50 16.34 31.09
C TRP A 561 23.98 15.99 31.10
N ARG A 562 24.79 16.83 30.48
CA ARG A 562 26.25 16.71 30.55
C ARG A 562 26.76 17.41 31.82
N PRO A 563 27.55 16.72 32.66
CA PRO A 563 28.25 17.38 33.76
C PRO A 563 29.17 18.45 33.19
N VAL A 564 28.92 19.71 33.55
CA VAL A 564 29.88 20.79 33.32
C VAL A 564 30.76 20.82 34.56
N SER A 565 32.07 20.62 34.38
CA SER A 565 33.03 20.88 35.46
C SER A 565 32.88 22.34 35.85
N ALA A 566 32.34 22.61 37.04
CA ALA A 566 32.30 23.94 37.59
C ALA A 566 33.74 24.44 37.64
N SER A 567 34.01 25.55 36.92
CA SER A 567 35.27 26.26 37.10
C SER A 567 35.41 26.56 38.58
N ALA A 568 36.49 26.09 39.21
CA ALA A 568 36.85 26.35 40.59
C ALA A 568 37.28 27.82 40.80
N ALA A 569 36.58 28.75 40.17
CA ALA A 569 36.79 30.19 40.19
C ALA A 569 35.54 30.90 40.74
N ALA A 570 35.10 30.48 41.94
CA ALA A 570 34.28 31.30 42.85
C ALA A 570 34.31 30.77 44.30
N ALA A 571 35.32 30.00 44.70
CA ALA A 571 35.53 29.57 46.09
C ALA A 571 36.17 30.70 46.92
N GLY A 572 35.60 31.92 46.85
CA GLY A 572 36.20 33.14 47.38
C GLY A 572 35.30 34.02 48.24
N THR A 573 34.06 33.62 48.51
CA THR A 573 33.20 34.33 49.47
C THR A 573 32.41 33.32 50.27
N SER A 574 32.78 33.16 51.54
CA SER A 574 31.98 32.41 52.52
C SER A 574 30.65 33.15 52.71
N THR A 575 29.65 32.82 51.91
CA THR A 575 28.27 33.26 52.12
C THR A 575 27.75 32.58 53.38
N ARG A 576 27.33 33.37 54.36
CA ARG A 576 26.76 32.86 55.62
C ARG A 576 25.30 32.50 55.38
N PHE A 577 24.92 31.26 55.69
CA PHE A 577 23.55 30.78 55.51
C PHE A 577 22.89 30.51 56.87
N ALA A 578 21.62 30.88 57.00
CA ALA A 578 20.72 30.37 58.04
C ALA A 578 19.73 29.38 57.42
N VAL A 579 19.38 28.33 58.16
CA VAL A 579 18.40 27.32 57.72
C VAL A 579 17.19 27.33 58.65
N ILE A 580 16.01 27.43 58.05
CA ILE A 580 14.73 27.36 58.72
C ILE A 580 14.09 26.00 58.43
N GLY A 581 13.82 25.23 59.49
CA GLY A 581 13.39 23.84 59.42
C GLY A 581 14.51 22.84 59.77
N GLY A 582 14.39 21.61 59.29
CA GLY A 582 15.38 20.54 59.57
C GLY A 582 16.65 20.67 58.74
N THR A 583 17.81 20.45 59.35
CA THR A 583 19.11 20.38 58.65
C THR A 583 19.23 19.06 57.86
N ILE A 584 19.63 19.14 56.59
CA ILE A 584 19.83 17.98 55.70
C ILE A 584 21.33 17.74 55.52
N SER A 585 21.82 16.52 55.74
CA SER A 585 23.22 16.16 55.47
C SER A 585 23.56 16.33 53.98
N GLY A 586 24.68 17.01 53.69
CA GLY A 586 25.25 17.12 52.34
C GLY A 586 25.03 18.45 51.62
N LEU A 587 24.42 19.45 52.26
CA LEU A 587 24.43 20.85 51.81
C LEU A 587 25.46 21.67 52.62
N LEU A 588 25.80 22.89 52.16
CA LEU A 588 26.70 23.81 52.85
C LEU A 588 26.31 23.94 54.33
N GLU A 589 27.27 23.72 55.24
CA GLU A 589 27.06 23.80 56.68
C GLU A 589 26.55 25.21 57.04
N PRO A 590 25.39 25.35 57.70
CA PRO A 590 24.90 26.65 58.12
C PRO A 590 25.87 27.29 59.10
N GLU A 591 25.79 28.61 59.26
CA GLU A 591 26.53 29.28 60.32
C GLU A 591 26.11 28.65 61.67
N PRO A 592 27.05 28.14 62.49
CA PRO A 592 26.71 27.28 63.64
C PRO A 592 25.74 27.91 64.63
N THR A 593 25.76 29.24 64.76
CA THR A 593 24.92 29.99 65.68
C THR A 593 23.51 30.28 65.12
N LEU A 594 23.30 30.06 63.82
CA LEU A 594 22.02 30.22 63.11
C LEU A 594 21.44 28.89 62.61
N ALA A 595 22.02 27.76 63.02
CA ALA A 595 21.51 26.44 62.73
C ALA A 595 20.22 26.11 63.53
N GLY A 596 19.30 25.37 62.90
CA GLY A 596 18.13 24.78 63.57
C GLY A 596 17.09 25.78 64.06
N CYS A 597 16.89 26.91 63.36
CA CYS A 597 15.74 27.77 63.62
C CYS A 597 14.47 27.07 63.11
N PRO A 598 13.44 26.83 63.94
CA PRO A 598 12.23 26.14 63.49
C PRO A 598 11.39 26.99 62.53
N ASP A 599 11.43 28.31 62.66
CA ASP A 599 10.69 29.28 61.86
C ASP A 599 11.44 30.62 61.74
N LEU A 600 10.87 31.55 60.95
CA LEU A 600 11.43 32.91 60.76
C LEU A 600 11.47 33.71 62.07
N THR A 601 10.46 33.57 62.93
CA THR A 601 10.36 34.30 64.20
C THR A 601 11.51 33.93 65.15
N ALA A 602 11.87 32.65 65.21
CA ALA A 602 13.00 32.17 65.99
C ALA A 602 14.35 32.70 65.47
N LEU A 603 14.48 32.85 64.14
CA LEU A 603 15.67 33.46 63.53
C LEU A 603 15.75 34.96 63.85
N GLU A 604 14.65 35.68 63.75
CA GLU A 604 14.57 37.12 64.08
C GLU A 604 14.91 37.38 65.55
N ASN A 605 14.39 36.58 66.47
CA ASN A 605 14.69 36.71 67.90
C ASN A 605 16.17 36.49 68.22
N ARG A 606 16.83 35.51 67.56
CA ARG A 606 18.28 35.25 67.74
C ARG A 606 19.14 36.39 67.21
N LEU A 607 18.75 37.01 66.10
CA LEU A 607 19.45 38.18 65.58
C LEU A 607 19.24 39.40 66.51
N ALA A 608 18.06 39.53 67.11
CA ALA A 608 17.73 40.64 68.01
C ALA A 608 18.44 40.58 69.37
N THR A 609 18.81 39.40 69.87
CA THR A 609 19.53 39.25 71.16
C THR A 609 20.96 39.78 71.16
N GLY A 610 21.51 40.14 69.99
CA GLY A 610 22.85 40.73 69.85
C GLY A 610 23.98 39.72 70.08
N GLY A 611 24.90 39.60 69.11
CA GLY A 611 26.06 38.70 69.18
C GLY A 611 26.20 37.70 68.03
N HIS A 612 25.24 37.67 67.10
CA HIS A 612 25.25 36.77 65.94
C HIS A 612 25.38 37.55 64.62
N PRO A 613 26.21 37.08 63.67
CA PRO A 613 26.31 37.72 62.36
C PRO A 613 25.00 37.55 61.56
N VAL A 614 24.54 38.60 60.87
CA VAL A 614 23.37 38.50 59.98
C VAL A 614 23.70 37.57 58.80
N PRO A 615 22.85 36.58 58.47
CA PRO A 615 23.10 35.66 57.37
C PRO A 615 22.94 36.40 56.04
N ASP A 616 23.76 36.04 55.05
CA ASP A 616 23.71 36.59 53.70
C ASP A 616 22.56 35.95 52.90
N GLN A 617 22.14 34.72 53.26
CA GLN A 617 20.97 34.03 52.70
C GLN A 617 20.26 33.17 53.75
N VAL A 618 18.93 33.02 53.59
CA VAL A 618 18.10 32.13 54.42
C VAL A 618 17.50 31.04 53.55
N LEU A 619 17.70 29.78 53.93
CA LEU A 619 17.16 28.60 53.27
C LEU A 619 15.97 28.07 54.08
N VAL A 620 14.85 27.80 53.42
CA VAL A 620 13.62 27.33 54.08
C VAL A 620 13.21 25.98 53.47
N ASP A 621 13.06 24.95 54.32
CA ASP A 621 12.48 23.67 53.90
C ASP A 621 10.97 23.81 53.73
N LEU A 622 10.50 23.69 52.48
CA LEU A 622 9.08 23.68 52.15
C LEU A 622 8.61 22.22 52.09
N PRO A 623 7.82 21.74 53.08
CA PRO A 623 7.28 20.39 53.01
C PRO A 623 6.39 20.25 51.77
N ARG A 624 6.60 19.18 50.97
CA ARG A 624 5.73 18.85 49.84
C ARG A 624 4.29 18.65 50.33
N ALA A 625 3.34 19.37 49.76
CA ALA A 625 1.93 18.99 49.86
C ALA A 625 1.74 17.57 49.28
N PRO A 626 0.93 16.68 49.91
CA PRO A 626 0.76 15.31 49.45
C PRO A 626 0.08 15.31 48.06
N THR A 627 0.87 15.00 47.03
CA THR A 627 0.36 14.77 45.67
C THR A 627 -0.38 13.44 45.62
N ARG A 628 -1.64 13.46 45.12
CA ARG A 628 -2.47 12.28 44.86
C ARG A 628 -1.67 11.25 44.05
N THR A 629 -1.74 10.02 44.51
CA THR A 629 -1.02 8.83 44.05
C THR A 629 -1.24 8.55 42.56
N SER A 630 -0.14 8.46 41.80
CA SER A 630 -0.04 7.58 40.63
C SER A 630 1.27 6.81 40.75
N SER A 631 1.16 5.48 40.62
CA SER A 631 2.18 4.48 40.93
C SER A 631 3.46 4.62 40.12
N ARG A 632 4.59 4.78 40.82
CA ARG A 632 5.96 4.65 40.28
C ARG A 632 6.64 3.47 41.01
N PRO A 633 7.34 2.57 40.31
CA PRO A 633 8.03 1.43 40.94
C PRO A 633 9.21 1.89 41.82
N PRO A 634 9.59 1.09 42.85
CA PRO A 634 10.54 1.49 43.88
C PRO A 634 11.95 1.19 43.39
N ASP A 635 12.70 2.23 43.00
CA ASP A 635 14.18 2.32 43.09
C ASP A 635 14.68 3.57 42.36
N ALA A 636 14.19 4.74 42.79
CA ALA A 636 14.77 6.02 42.44
C ALA A 636 14.87 6.89 43.71
N PRO A 637 16.02 7.48 44.03
CA PRO A 637 16.13 8.40 45.17
C PRO A 637 15.22 9.63 44.94
N PRO A 638 14.61 10.21 45.99
CA PRO A 638 13.62 11.26 45.82
C PRO A 638 14.27 12.59 45.40
N ASP A 639 13.93 13.07 44.20
CA ASP A 639 14.25 14.43 43.73
C ASP A 639 13.57 15.49 44.64
N ARG A 640 14.37 16.30 45.35
CA ARG A 640 13.94 17.56 45.98
C ARG A 640 14.56 18.75 45.21
N ARG A 641 13.74 19.76 44.87
CA ARG A 641 14.19 21.02 44.26
C ARG A 641 14.06 22.17 45.28
N TRP A 642 15.00 23.11 45.22
CA TRP A 642 15.07 24.30 46.08
C TRP A 642 15.07 25.57 45.25
N THR A 643 14.57 26.68 45.82
CA THR A 643 14.53 28.00 45.16
C THR A 643 15.20 29.03 46.08
N SER A 644 16.20 29.76 45.59
CA SER A 644 16.82 30.88 46.29
C SER A 644 16.11 32.19 45.93
N TYR A 645 15.81 33.05 46.91
CA TYR A 645 15.34 34.41 46.66
C TYR A 645 16.46 35.41 46.95
N SER A 646 16.91 36.13 45.92
CA SER A 646 17.74 37.33 46.05
C SER A 646 16.87 38.57 45.80
N SER A 647 17.02 39.61 46.61
CA SER A 647 16.31 40.89 46.40
C SER A 647 16.88 41.64 45.19
N GLY A 648 16.14 41.65 44.07
CA GLY A 648 16.47 42.42 42.87
C GLY A 648 15.26 42.59 41.91
N SER A 649 14.99 43.84 41.51
CA SER A 649 13.78 44.41 40.88
C SER A 649 13.36 43.83 39.50
N PRO A 650 12.11 44.06 39.00
CA PRO A 650 11.46 43.27 37.95
C PRO A 650 11.49 43.94 36.55
N ARG A 651 11.42 43.15 35.46
CA ARG A 651 10.67 43.54 34.25
C ARG A 651 10.46 42.44 33.19
N SER A 652 9.19 42.42 32.76
CA SER A 652 8.58 42.05 31.47
C SER A 652 8.66 40.61 30.95
N VAL A 653 7.56 39.90 31.21
CA VAL A 653 6.95 38.89 30.33
C VAL A 653 6.40 39.59 29.08
N SER A 654 6.72 39.11 27.89
CA SER A 654 5.93 39.36 26.67
C SER A 654 5.45 38.03 26.09
N ARG A 655 4.13 37.83 26.15
CA ARG A 655 3.39 36.83 25.38
C ARG A 655 3.09 37.47 24.02
N ASN A 656 3.21 36.70 22.94
CA ASN A 656 2.43 36.94 21.74
C ASN A 656 1.82 35.63 21.23
N LEU A 657 0.53 35.72 20.96
CA LEU A 657 -0.40 34.72 20.43
C LEU A 657 -0.57 34.91 18.92
N GLY A 658 -0.93 33.81 18.23
CA GLY A 658 -1.58 33.79 16.91
C GLY A 658 -0.59 33.79 15.73
N TRP A 659 -0.79 33.04 14.65
CA TRP A 659 -2.05 32.74 13.95
C TRP A 659 -2.01 31.39 13.21
N SER A 660 -3.19 30.83 12.97
CA SER A 660 -3.46 29.70 12.08
C SER A 660 -3.37 30.09 10.60
N LEU A 661 -2.85 29.16 9.79
CA LEU A 661 -3.48 28.62 8.58
C LEU A 661 -3.03 27.17 8.41
#